data_AF-A0A926ZUP9-F1
#
_entry.id   AF-A0A926ZUP9-F1
#
_cell.length_a   1.000
_cell.length_b   1.000
_cell.length_c   1.000
_cell.angle_alpha   90.00
_cell.angle_beta   90.00
_cell.angle_gamma   90.00
#
_symmetry.space_group_name_H-M   'P 1'
#
loop_
_entity.id
_entity.type
_entity.pdbx_description
1 polymer ?
#
loop_
_entity_poly.entity_id
_entity_poly.type
_entity_poly.pdbx_seq_one_letter_code
_entity_poly.pdbx_strand_id
1 'polypeptide(L)'
;MRTPSATYRLQFRQEFGFNDAQKILTYLEELGISDIYASPIFKARAGSSHGYDVVDAGQLNPELGTEEDFNDLIEDLQSRNMGWLQDIVPNHMAYDSENPFLIDILEHGPYSEYCDFFDVEWEHPFDDFRGKILTPMLGDFYGNCLENGEITLSYSHAGLTVNYYSLQIPLRIESYTQFLNHDMDRLARELGRSNPDFIKLLGILYMVKNVSTETTGRERKQQAEFVKELLWELFNTNEHVKEFIEQNLEIFNNKNPEVNGHDLLDNLLSDQFFRLSFWKVGAEELNYRRFFTVNELICLRIEDLKVFQKSHSLIGQLVKNGQIQGLRIDHIDGLYDPEQYLRRLRTKFGDVYVVIEKILELEEELPEDWLIQGTSGYDFLNRINSLFCQTSNAEGFDAIYHRFTGLNPNYKEWMIQKKRLIAETNLVGDVDNLGHMIKRIAGKYRYGRDFTLSGLRKSVLEVLVQFPVYCTYTNEDGVSDRDRMYITEAIDSARKRIPQLLNELNFIEKILLLDYEDFLPDEDRAQWLHFAMRFQQFSGPLMAKGVEDTLFYVYNRLISLNEVGGHPGKFGLTDSEFHTFNQRRLAHWPHAINASSTHDTKRSEDMRARLNVLSEIPQEWEQYLHRWREINDPYKIVTEKRVIPDANDEYFLYQTLLGAYPCNENEYESFVERVKAYVVKAVREAKVHTAWLRPDSEYEDGFVKFVNRILKQGKQNEFLEAFLPLQKKLAAYGIFNSLSQTLLKVVSPGVPDFYQGTELWDLSLVDPDNRRPVQYEERLSFLQEIKRRSQTGMESLLSDLQATRHDGRMKLFLITRILEARRQYLPVFEQGDYLPLQVEGTHAGNIMAFARSYEGRCAIAVAPRFLTSLIEHDQEPLGEAVWGDTALVIPDTLRGQWRETITDCEIADQPRLPIGKILQNFSVALLINGESE
;
A
#
# COMPACT_ATOMS: atom_id res chain seq x y z
N MET A 1 -0.77 8.04 -27.05
CA MET A 1 -0.35 7.93 -25.64
C MET A 1 1.14 8.24 -25.50
N ARG A 2 1.59 8.83 -24.39
CA ARG A 2 3.01 8.90 -24.00
C ARG A 2 3.30 7.77 -23.02
N THR A 3 4.21 6.85 -23.36
CA THR A 3 4.70 5.82 -22.43
C THR A 3 5.97 6.32 -21.75
N PRO A 4 6.06 6.29 -20.40
CA PRO A 4 7.30 6.63 -19.73
C PRO A 4 8.44 5.68 -20.11
N SER A 5 9.66 6.20 -20.30
CA SER A 5 10.85 5.35 -20.46
C SER A 5 11.46 4.95 -19.12
N ALA A 6 11.30 5.77 -18.08
CA ALA A 6 11.62 5.50 -16.68
C ALA A 6 10.82 6.43 -15.76
N THR A 7 10.27 5.89 -14.66
CA THR A 7 9.50 6.65 -13.67
C THR A 7 10.28 6.86 -12.39
N TYR A 8 10.01 7.98 -11.70
CA TYR A 8 10.59 8.30 -10.40
C TYR A 8 9.49 8.64 -9.39
N ARG A 9 9.30 7.78 -8.38
CA ARG A 9 8.23 7.94 -7.38
C ARG A 9 8.61 8.98 -6.33
N LEU A 10 7.85 10.09 -6.29
CA LEU A 10 7.94 11.15 -5.30
C LEU A 10 6.78 11.08 -4.28
N GLN A 11 7.13 11.21 -3.01
CA GLN A 11 6.20 11.31 -1.88
C GLN A 11 5.99 12.79 -1.52
N PHE A 12 4.92 13.38 -2.08
CA PHE A 12 4.48 14.72 -1.72
C PHE A 12 3.88 14.74 -0.32
N ARG A 13 4.29 15.74 0.47
CA ARG A 13 3.83 16.02 1.83
C ARG A 13 4.15 17.48 2.17
N GLN A 14 3.71 17.95 3.33
CA GLN A 14 3.94 19.34 3.74
C GLN A 14 5.43 19.75 3.69
N GLU A 15 6.36 18.84 4.03
CA GLU A 15 7.81 19.11 4.02
C GLU A 15 8.47 18.94 2.64
N PHE A 16 7.73 18.47 1.63
CA PHE A 16 8.21 18.30 0.26
C PHE A 16 7.05 18.57 -0.72
N GLY A 17 6.83 19.86 -1.00
CA GLY A 17 5.74 20.35 -1.85
C GLY A 17 6.14 20.57 -3.32
N PHE A 18 5.30 21.27 -4.08
CA PHE A 18 5.52 21.55 -5.50
C PHE A 18 6.82 22.33 -5.76
N ASN A 19 7.11 23.34 -4.94
CA ASN A 19 8.36 24.11 -5.03
C ASN A 19 9.61 23.27 -4.76
N ASP A 20 9.53 22.27 -3.89
CA ASP A 20 10.67 21.38 -3.62
C ASP A 20 10.87 20.36 -4.75
N ALA A 21 9.76 19.84 -5.30
CA ALA A 21 9.80 19.03 -6.51
C ALA A 21 10.40 19.79 -7.70
N GLN A 22 10.09 21.07 -7.85
CA GLN A 22 10.64 21.92 -8.93
C GLN A 22 12.16 22.05 -8.83
N LYS A 23 12.70 22.24 -7.62
CA LYS A 23 14.15 22.36 -7.37
C LYS A 23 14.93 21.12 -7.80
N ILE A 24 14.32 19.94 -7.77
CA ILE A 24 14.99 18.67 -8.10
C ILE A 24 14.83 18.25 -9.56
N LEU A 25 14.08 18.99 -10.39
CA LEU A 25 13.87 18.63 -11.80
C LEU A 25 15.18 18.48 -12.57
N THR A 26 16.16 19.36 -12.32
CA THR A 26 17.50 19.24 -12.91
C THR A 26 18.16 17.91 -12.55
N TYR A 27 18.05 17.46 -11.29
CA TYR A 27 18.58 16.17 -10.88
C TYR A 27 17.90 15.00 -11.61
N LEU A 28 16.57 15.00 -11.70
CA LEU A 28 15.80 13.94 -12.35
C LEU A 28 16.08 13.86 -13.86
N GLU A 29 16.11 15.00 -14.55
CA GLU A 29 16.47 15.09 -15.97
C GLU A 29 17.90 14.60 -16.20
N GLU A 30 18.83 15.06 -15.37
CA GLU A 30 20.24 14.66 -15.45
C GLU A 30 20.42 13.15 -15.20
N LEU A 31 19.64 12.55 -14.30
CA LEU A 31 19.67 11.12 -14.02
C LEU A 31 19.13 10.29 -15.21
N GLY A 32 18.27 10.88 -16.04
CA GLY A 32 17.65 10.22 -17.20
C GLY A 32 16.21 9.76 -16.95
N ILE A 33 15.55 10.28 -15.92
CA ILE A 33 14.12 10.03 -15.65
C ILE A 33 13.27 10.73 -16.70
N SER A 34 12.25 10.04 -17.23
CA SER A 34 11.33 10.63 -18.20
C SER A 34 10.08 11.21 -17.56
N ASP A 35 9.59 10.60 -16.48
CA ASP A 35 8.32 10.98 -15.88
C ASP A 35 8.38 10.93 -14.34
N ILE A 36 7.83 11.96 -13.69
CA ILE A 36 7.55 11.93 -12.25
C ILE A 36 6.38 10.99 -12.02
N TYR A 37 6.52 10.04 -11.10
CA TYR A 37 5.41 9.29 -10.54
C TYR A 37 5.04 9.93 -9.19
N ALA A 38 4.01 10.76 -9.18
CA ALA A 38 3.61 11.51 -7.98
C ALA A 38 2.67 10.70 -7.09
N SER A 39 2.87 10.75 -5.76
CA SER A 39 1.85 10.40 -4.78
C SER A 39 0.57 11.25 -4.95
N PRO A 40 -0.55 10.91 -4.29
CA PRO A 40 -1.77 11.72 -4.39
C PRO A 40 -1.53 13.20 -4.04
N ILE A 41 -2.00 14.10 -4.89
CA ILE A 41 -1.84 15.56 -4.74
C ILE A 41 -3.16 16.28 -4.41
N PHE A 42 -4.23 15.52 -4.18
CA PHE A 42 -5.56 16.06 -3.86
C PHE A 42 -5.66 16.42 -2.39
N LYS A 43 -6.57 17.33 -2.04
CA LYS A 43 -6.78 17.75 -0.66
C LYS A 43 -7.06 16.52 0.22
N ALA A 44 -6.11 16.24 1.11
CA ALA A 44 -6.19 15.23 2.15
C ALA A 44 -6.44 15.88 3.50
N ARG A 45 -6.62 15.08 4.55
CA ARG A 45 -6.63 15.56 5.94
C ARG A 45 -5.41 16.44 6.20
N ALA A 46 -5.59 17.55 6.93
CA ALA A 46 -4.49 18.40 7.33
C ALA A 46 -3.41 17.63 8.09
N GLY A 47 -2.15 17.84 7.72
CA GLY A 47 -0.99 17.12 8.26
C GLY A 47 -0.82 15.68 7.75
N SER A 48 -1.55 15.27 6.70
CA SER A 48 -1.33 13.98 6.06
C SER A 48 0.09 13.86 5.50
N SER A 49 0.74 12.75 5.82
CA SER A 49 2.11 12.45 5.35
C SER A 49 2.15 11.68 4.01
N HIS A 50 0.99 11.34 3.44
CA HIS A 50 0.90 10.45 2.29
C HIS A 50 -0.21 10.77 1.27
N GLY A 51 -1.24 11.53 1.64
CA GLY A 51 -2.29 12.01 0.72
C GLY A 51 -3.39 11.00 0.34
N TYR A 52 -3.33 9.75 0.84
CA TYR A 52 -4.35 8.71 0.56
C TYR A 52 -5.66 8.90 1.34
N ASP A 53 -5.62 9.65 2.43
CA ASP A 53 -6.77 10.09 3.23
C ASP A 53 -7.41 11.35 2.64
N VAL A 54 -7.85 11.25 1.38
CA VAL A 54 -8.45 12.34 0.59
C VAL A 54 -9.74 12.82 1.25
N VAL A 55 -9.88 14.14 1.42
CA VAL A 55 -11.11 14.81 1.90
C VAL A 55 -11.83 15.55 0.77
N ASP A 56 -11.11 15.98 -0.28
CA ASP A 56 -11.71 16.54 -1.50
C ASP A 56 -10.83 16.29 -2.74
N ALA A 57 -11.27 15.37 -3.61
CA ALA A 57 -10.59 15.06 -4.88
C ALA A 57 -10.75 16.17 -5.95
N GLY A 58 -11.62 17.16 -5.71
CA GLY A 58 -11.85 18.31 -6.58
C GLY A 58 -10.89 19.47 -6.36
N GLN A 59 -9.97 19.38 -5.39
CA GLN A 59 -9.04 20.43 -5.02
C GLN A 59 -7.60 19.88 -4.90
N LEU A 60 -6.61 20.64 -5.35
CA LEU A 60 -5.21 20.39 -5.01
C LEU A 60 -4.99 20.57 -3.50
N ASN A 61 -4.10 19.78 -2.92
CA ASN A 61 -3.78 19.89 -1.51
C ASN A 61 -3.05 21.23 -1.23
N PRO A 62 -3.64 22.14 -0.44
CA PRO A 62 -3.02 23.43 -0.15
C PRO A 62 -1.73 23.33 0.68
N GLU A 63 -1.49 22.20 1.37
CA GLU A 63 -0.24 21.97 2.11
C GLU A 63 0.95 21.65 1.20
N LEU A 64 0.70 21.28 -0.07
CA LEU A 64 1.75 21.02 -1.05
C LEU A 64 2.20 22.28 -1.80
N GLY A 65 1.44 23.36 -1.70
CA GLY A 65 1.69 24.61 -2.41
C GLY A 65 0.42 25.21 -3.02
N THR A 66 0.58 26.37 -3.63
CA THR A 66 -0.49 27.06 -4.36
C THR A 66 -0.69 26.46 -5.75
N GLU A 67 -1.81 26.82 -6.40
CA GLU A 67 -2.05 26.45 -7.80
C GLU A 67 -1.00 27.07 -8.74
N GLU A 68 -0.46 28.25 -8.40
CA GLU A 68 0.65 28.88 -9.12
C GLU A 68 1.93 28.04 -9.01
N ASP A 69 2.30 27.60 -7.80
CA ASP A 69 3.46 26.71 -7.59
C ASP A 69 3.33 25.40 -8.39
N PHE A 70 2.11 24.83 -8.48
CA PHE A 70 1.86 23.65 -9.30
C PHE A 70 2.01 23.93 -10.79
N ASN A 71 1.47 25.06 -11.28
CA ASN A 71 1.58 25.42 -12.69
C ASN A 71 3.03 25.69 -13.09
N ASP A 72 3.80 26.41 -12.26
CA ASP A 72 5.23 26.67 -12.48
C ASP A 72 6.03 25.36 -12.56
N LEU A 73 5.76 24.42 -11.66
CA LEU A 73 6.35 23.07 -11.69
C LEU A 73 6.02 22.34 -13.01
N ILE A 74 4.77 22.41 -13.47
CA ILE A 74 4.35 21.76 -14.73
C ILE A 74 5.00 22.42 -15.95
N GLU A 75 5.08 23.75 -16.00
CA GLU A 75 5.73 24.47 -17.10
C GLU A 75 7.23 24.11 -17.20
N ASP A 76 7.93 24.08 -16.07
CA ASP A 76 9.33 23.66 -16.02
C ASP A 76 9.51 22.21 -16.45
N LEU A 77 8.63 21.32 -16.00
CA LEU A 77 8.64 19.90 -16.36
C LEU A 77 8.42 19.68 -17.86
N GLN A 78 7.48 20.42 -18.46
CA GLN A 78 7.22 20.39 -19.89
C GLN A 78 8.39 20.96 -20.71
N SER A 79 9.05 22.02 -20.23
CA SER A 79 10.23 22.61 -20.89
C SER A 79 11.39 21.62 -21.04
N ARG A 80 11.44 20.61 -20.15
CA ARG A 80 12.42 19.51 -20.12
C ARG A 80 11.95 18.25 -20.85
N ASN A 81 10.76 18.30 -21.48
CA ASN A 81 10.10 17.14 -22.12
C ASN A 81 9.90 15.94 -21.16
N MET A 82 9.79 16.23 -19.86
CA MET A 82 9.42 15.26 -18.85
C MET A 82 7.89 15.16 -18.76
N GLY A 83 7.38 14.06 -18.22
CA GLY A 83 5.95 13.86 -18.01
C GLY A 83 5.59 13.55 -16.55
N TRP A 84 4.32 13.29 -16.33
CA TRP A 84 3.72 13.12 -15.00
C TRP A 84 2.72 11.97 -14.99
N LEU A 85 3.02 10.98 -14.15
CA LEU A 85 2.18 9.85 -13.77
C LEU A 85 1.57 10.14 -12.39
N GLN A 86 0.26 10.41 -12.33
CA GLN A 86 -0.43 10.77 -11.10
C GLN A 86 -1.08 9.57 -10.42
N ASP A 87 -0.79 9.37 -9.14
CA ASP A 87 -1.53 8.44 -8.28
C ASP A 87 -2.91 9.00 -7.92
N ILE A 88 -3.97 8.20 -8.08
CA ILE A 88 -5.35 8.58 -7.75
C ILE A 88 -6.03 7.52 -6.88
N VAL A 89 -6.92 7.97 -5.99
CA VAL A 89 -7.54 7.14 -4.94
C VAL A 89 -9.06 7.04 -5.17
N PRO A 90 -9.54 6.12 -6.03
CA PRO A 90 -10.96 6.05 -6.38
C PRO A 90 -11.80 5.23 -5.39
N ASN A 91 -11.18 4.43 -4.53
CA ASN A 91 -11.91 3.50 -3.66
C ASN A 91 -12.51 4.18 -2.42
N HIS A 92 -11.82 5.16 -1.84
CA HIS A 92 -12.13 5.64 -0.48
C HIS A 92 -11.75 7.12 -0.27
N MET A 93 -12.28 7.69 0.81
CA MET A 93 -11.97 9.03 1.31
C MET A 93 -11.85 8.98 2.84
N ALA A 94 -11.27 10.02 3.45
CA ALA A 94 -11.14 10.13 4.88
C ALA A 94 -12.50 10.31 5.58
N TYR A 95 -12.69 9.59 6.68
CA TYR A 95 -13.76 9.83 7.65
C TYR A 95 -13.33 10.97 8.57
N ASP A 96 -13.57 12.20 8.14
CA ASP A 96 -13.03 13.39 8.79
C ASP A 96 -13.97 14.61 8.68
N SER A 97 -13.84 15.55 9.62
CA SER A 97 -14.55 16.84 9.64
C SER A 97 -14.27 17.70 8.41
N GLU A 98 -13.11 17.50 7.76
CA GLU A 98 -12.74 18.22 6.55
C GLU A 98 -13.39 17.64 5.27
N ASN A 99 -14.03 16.47 5.35
CA ASN A 99 -14.70 15.83 4.21
C ASN A 99 -16.13 16.40 4.06
N PRO A 100 -16.38 17.26 3.06
CA PRO A 100 -17.66 17.96 2.94
C PRO A 100 -18.81 17.02 2.58
N PHE A 101 -18.53 15.89 1.92
CA PHE A 101 -19.56 14.91 1.54
C PHE A 101 -20.02 14.13 2.76
N LEU A 102 -19.06 13.69 3.59
CA LEU A 102 -19.37 12.96 4.81
C LEU A 102 -20.12 13.86 5.80
N ILE A 103 -19.66 15.09 5.99
CA ILE A 103 -20.28 16.02 6.95
C ILE A 103 -21.71 16.38 6.56
N ASP A 104 -22.00 16.53 5.27
CA ASP A 104 -23.37 16.69 4.76
C ASP A 104 -24.26 15.48 5.09
N ILE A 105 -23.72 14.26 4.98
CA ILE A 105 -24.43 13.02 5.34
C ILE A 105 -24.61 12.90 6.85
N LEU A 106 -23.62 13.26 7.68
CA LEU A 106 -23.76 13.20 9.14
C LEU A 106 -24.80 14.21 9.65
N GLU A 107 -24.99 15.33 8.95
CA GLU A 107 -26.03 16.33 9.28
C GLU A 107 -27.42 15.95 8.77
N HIS A 108 -27.52 15.40 7.56
CA HIS A 108 -28.80 15.21 6.86
C HIS A 108 -29.23 13.74 6.74
N GLY A 109 -28.38 12.79 7.10
CA GLY A 109 -28.65 11.35 7.09
C GLY A 109 -29.04 10.83 5.71
N PRO A 110 -30.03 9.90 5.63
CA PRO A 110 -30.55 9.38 4.36
C PRO A 110 -31.13 10.44 3.41
N TYR A 111 -31.37 11.66 3.91
CA TYR A 111 -31.94 12.76 3.14
C TYR A 111 -30.87 13.67 2.49
N SER A 112 -29.58 13.38 2.66
CA SER A 112 -28.47 14.10 2.00
C SER A 112 -28.49 13.94 0.47
N GLU A 113 -27.97 14.92 -0.28
CA GLU A 113 -27.71 14.77 -1.73
C GLU A 113 -26.63 13.71 -1.99
N TYR A 114 -25.79 13.46 -1.00
CA TYR A 114 -24.67 12.53 -1.04
C TYR A 114 -24.98 11.19 -0.35
N CYS A 115 -26.25 10.86 -0.08
CA CYS A 115 -26.63 9.63 0.63
C CYS A 115 -26.07 8.34 -0.01
N ASP A 116 -25.92 8.33 -1.34
CA ASP A 116 -25.36 7.23 -2.13
C ASP A 116 -23.89 7.45 -2.52
N PHE A 117 -23.22 8.48 -1.99
CA PHE A 117 -21.83 8.80 -2.34
C PHE A 117 -20.84 7.80 -1.73
N PHE A 118 -21.11 7.39 -0.50
CA PHE A 118 -20.37 6.34 0.21
C PHE A 118 -21.19 5.05 0.28
N ASP A 119 -20.48 3.96 0.49
CA ASP A 119 -21.04 2.63 0.64
C ASP A 119 -21.48 2.39 2.08
N VAL A 120 -22.72 2.83 2.37
CA VAL A 120 -23.36 2.76 3.68
C VAL A 120 -24.58 1.83 3.61
N GLU A 121 -24.66 0.89 4.55
CA GLU A 121 -25.85 0.07 4.81
C GLU A 121 -26.78 0.81 5.78
N TRP A 122 -27.79 1.47 5.21
CA TRP A 122 -28.78 2.24 5.95
C TRP A 122 -29.81 1.36 6.67
N GLU A 123 -30.06 0.14 6.15
CA GLU A 123 -31.04 -0.81 6.68
C GLU A 123 -30.37 -1.84 7.60
N HIS A 124 -29.87 -1.35 8.73
CA HIS A 124 -29.20 -2.20 9.71
C HIS A 124 -30.19 -3.16 10.43
N PRO A 125 -29.79 -4.40 10.77
CA PRO A 125 -30.63 -5.33 11.53
C PRO A 125 -31.05 -4.82 12.92
N PHE A 126 -30.21 -4.01 13.56
CA PHE A 126 -30.50 -3.40 14.86
C PHE A 126 -31.32 -2.11 14.69
N ASP A 127 -32.47 -2.03 15.38
CA ASP A 127 -33.44 -0.92 15.22
C ASP A 127 -32.84 0.45 15.61
N ASP A 128 -31.91 0.50 16.57
CA ASP A 128 -31.25 1.71 17.05
C ASP A 128 -30.22 2.30 16.07
N PHE A 129 -29.83 1.51 15.05
CA PHE A 129 -28.92 1.90 13.98
C PHE A 129 -29.59 2.31 12.68
N ARG A 130 -30.88 1.99 12.48
CA ARG A 130 -31.55 2.28 11.20
C ARG A 130 -31.52 3.77 10.90
N GLY A 131 -31.06 4.11 9.69
CA GLY A 131 -30.92 5.49 9.24
C GLY A 131 -29.78 6.27 9.92
N LYS A 132 -28.86 5.59 10.63
CA LYS A 132 -27.68 6.20 11.25
C LYS A 132 -26.38 5.63 10.68
N ILE A 133 -25.31 6.41 10.74
CA ILE A 133 -23.94 5.96 10.44
C ILE A 133 -23.18 5.74 11.74
N LEU A 134 -22.49 4.60 11.87
CA LEU A 134 -21.60 4.38 13.00
C LEU A 134 -20.37 5.29 12.89
N THR A 135 -20.00 5.95 13.98
CA THR A 135 -18.77 6.73 14.11
C THR A 135 -17.89 6.08 15.19
N PRO A 136 -17.16 4.99 14.88
CA PRO A 136 -16.35 4.25 15.84
C PRO A 136 -14.99 4.92 16.06
N MET A 137 -15.02 6.13 16.64
CA MET A 137 -13.84 7.00 16.80
C MET A 137 -13.49 7.28 18.27
N LEU A 138 -14.33 6.88 19.22
CA LEU A 138 -14.06 7.15 20.64
C LEU A 138 -12.92 6.25 21.15
N GLY A 139 -12.05 6.82 21.98
CA GLY A 139 -10.91 6.14 22.61
C GLY A 139 -11.29 5.22 23.79
N ASP A 140 -12.49 5.36 24.34
CA ASP A 140 -13.06 4.51 25.40
C ASP A 140 -14.57 4.29 25.16
N PHE A 141 -15.24 3.59 26.07
CA PHE A 141 -16.69 3.43 26.07
C PHE A 141 -17.42 4.78 26.05
N TYR A 142 -18.48 4.86 25.24
CA TYR A 142 -19.29 6.07 25.04
C TYR A 142 -19.66 6.77 26.36
N GLY A 143 -20.18 6.02 27.34
CA GLY A 143 -20.56 6.57 28.64
C GLY A 143 -19.40 7.22 29.39
N ASN A 144 -18.21 6.60 29.36
CA ASN A 144 -17.02 7.17 29.98
C ASN A 144 -16.58 8.46 29.28
N CYS A 145 -16.53 8.46 27.94
CA CYS A 145 -16.18 9.65 27.16
C CYS A 145 -17.16 10.81 27.40
N LEU A 146 -18.46 10.50 27.52
CA LEU A 146 -19.50 11.47 27.86
C LEU A 146 -19.29 12.02 29.28
N GLU A 147 -19.15 11.14 30.28
CA GLU A 147 -19.04 11.51 31.68
C GLU A 147 -17.72 12.23 32.03
N ASN A 148 -16.65 11.95 31.30
CA ASN A 148 -15.36 12.63 31.41
C ASN A 148 -15.37 14.02 30.74
N GLY A 149 -16.44 14.38 30.03
CA GLY A 149 -16.52 15.64 29.26
C GLY A 149 -15.61 15.68 28.03
N GLU A 150 -15.25 14.52 27.48
CA GLU A 150 -14.47 14.42 26.24
C GLU A 150 -15.34 14.73 25.01
N ILE A 151 -16.64 14.44 25.10
CA ILE A 151 -17.65 14.79 24.09
C ILE A 151 -18.25 16.14 24.49
N THR A 152 -18.12 17.14 23.61
CA THR A 152 -18.57 18.51 23.91
C THR A 152 -19.38 19.13 22.77
N LEU A 153 -20.38 19.92 23.13
CA LEU A 153 -21.16 20.73 22.21
C LEU A 153 -20.51 22.12 22.05
N SER A 154 -20.40 22.59 20.81
CA SER A 154 -19.95 23.95 20.47
C SER A 154 -20.92 24.61 19.50
N TYR A 155 -20.85 25.95 19.40
CA TYR A 155 -21.65 26.73 18.44
C TYR A 155 -20.76 27.70 17.66
N SER A 156 -20.98 27.79 16.35
CA SER A 156 -20.29 28.72 15.45
C SER A 156 -21.22 29.13 14.29
N HIS A 157 -20.71 29.89 13.31
CA HIS A 157 -21.44 30.17 12.07
C HIS A 157 -21.89 28.89 11.35
N ALA A 158 -21.16 27.77 11.49
CA ALA A 158 -21.54 26.49 10.91
C ALA A 158 -22.71 25.80 11.64
N GLY A 159 -23.18 26.37 12.76
CA GLY A 159 -24.20 25.82 13.62
C GLY A 159 -23.65 25.13 14.87
N LEU A 160 -24.46 24.25 15.46
CA LEU A 160 -24.08 23.41 16.59
C LEU A 160 -23.27 22.21 16.09
N THR A 161 -22.19 21.88 16.81
CA THR A 161 -21.36 20.71 16.55
C THR A 161 -21.11 19.89 17.80
N VAL A 162 -21.12 18.57 17.67
CA VAL A 162 -20.58 17.62 18.65
C VAL A 162 -19.10 17.44 18.33
N ASN A 163 -18.25 17.59 19.34
CA ASN A 163 -16.81 17.60 19.20
C ASN A 163 -16.19 16.52 20.09
N TYR A 164 -15.27 15.74 19.51
CA TYR A 164 -14.44 14.77 20.21
C TYR A 164 -13.00 14.97 19.73
N TYR A 165 -12.18 15.66 20.53
CA TYR A 165 -10.87 16.16 20.11
C TYR A 165 -10.94 16.96 18.80
N SER A 166 -10.31 16.48 17.71
CA SER A 166 -10.32 17.13 16.39
C SER A 166 -11.55 16.80 15.55
N LEU A 167 -12.33 15.78 15.92
CA LEU A 167 -13.54 15.41 15.19
C LEU A 167 -14.67 16.37 15.56
N GLN A 168 -15.24 17.05 14.57
CA GLN A 168 -16.32 18.01 14.71
C GLN A 168 -17.46 17.61 13.77
N ILE A 169 -18.60 17.24 14.33
CA ILE A 169 -19.74 16.73 13.58
C ILE A 169 -20.93 17.66 13.77
N PRO A 170 -21.54 18.20 12.70
CA PRO A 170 -22.73 19.03 12.81
C PRO A 170 -23.91 18.23 13.37
N LEU A 171 -24.76 18.90 14.14
CA LEU A 171 -26.00 18.28 14.59
C LEU A 171 -27.04 18.27 13.49
N ARG A 172 -27.86 17.21 13.51
CA ARG A 172 -29.14 17.16 12.81
C ARG A 172 -29.95 18.42 13.10
N ILE A 173 -30.40 19.12 12.07
CA ILE A 173 -31.08 20.41 12.26
C ILE A 173 -32.31 20.30 13.16
N GLU A 174 -33.12 19.25 13.04
CA GLU A 174 -34.32 19.06 13.86
C GLU A 174 -34.01 18.92 15.36
N SER A 175 -32.83 18.40 15.71
CA SER A 175 -32.41 18.22 17.10
C SER A 175 -32.06 19.55 17.78
N TYR A 176 -31.90 20.65 17.03
CA TYR A 176 -31.73 21.99 17.61
C TYR A 176 -32.91 22.37 18.49
N THR A 177 -34.09 21.77 18.27
CA THR A 177 -35.25 21.99 19.13
C THR A 177 -35.00 21.56 20.57
N GLN A 178 -34.23 20.50 20.81
CA GLN A 178 -33.91 20.05 22.16
C GLN A 178 -33.01 21.08 22.87
N PHE A 179 -31.99 21.57 22.17
CA PHE A 179 -31.06 22.58 22.67
C PHE A 179 -31.73 23.96 22.87
N LEU A 180 -32.50 24.44 21.89
CA LEU A 180 -33.12 25.76 21.93
C LEU A 180 -34.34 25.83 22.85
N ASN A 181 -35.06 24.72 23.09
CA ASN A 181 -36.17 24.73 24.06
C ASN A 181 -35.71 24.69 25.52
N HIS A 182 -34.48 24.23 25.78
CA HIS A 182 -33.94 24.21 27.13
C HIS A 182 -33.86 25.63 27.69
N ASP A 183 -34.47 25.86 28.86
CA ASP A 183 -34.55 27.17 29.54
C ASP A 183 -35.15 28.34 28.71
N MET A 184 -35.94 28.05 27.67
CA MET A 184 -36.55 29.11 26.83
C MET A 184 -37.44 30.09 27.62
N ASP A 185 -38.06 29.63 28.72
CA ASP A 185 -38.84 30.48 29.63
C ASP A 185 -37.99 31.53 30.37
N ARG A 186 -36.69 31.26 30.60
CA ARG A 186 -35.75 32.25 31.18
C ARG A 186 -35.56 33.40 30.19
N LEU A 187 -35.18 33.07 28.96
CA LEU A 187 -35.00 34.05 27.89
C LEU A 187 -36.29 34.86 27.64
N ALA A 188 -37.45 34.21 27.69
CA ALA A 188 -38.74 34.88 27.55
C ALA A 188 -39.02 35.93 28.66
N ARG A 189 -38.50 35.71 29.87
CA ARG A 189 -38.59 36.66 31.00
C ARG A 189 -37.59 37.82 30.84
N GLU A 190 -36.40 37.55 30.32
CA GLU A 190 -35.33 38.54 30.13
C GLU A 190 -35.61 39.48 28.96
N LEU A 191 -35.97 38.94 27.79
CA LEU A 191 -36.28 39.73 26.59
C LEU A 191 -37.72 40.27 26.56
N GLY A 192 -38.66 39.53 27.15
CA GLY A 192 -40.10 39.75 27.03
C GLY A 192 -40.72 39.05 25.82
N ARG A 193 -41.88 38.41 26.00
CA ARG A 193 -42.55 37.56 24.98
C ARG A 193 -42.94 38.27 23.68
N SER A 194 -43.07 39.60 23.69
CA SER A 194 -43.41 40.40 22.51
C SER A 194 -42.19 41.03 21.84
N ASN A 195 -40.98 40.74 22.32
CA ASN A 195 -39.74 41.26 21.74
C ASN A 195 -39.55 40.71 20.31
N PRO A 196 -39.23 41.54 19.31
CA PRO A 196 -39.03 41.10 17.93
C PRO A 196 -38.01 39.97 17.79
N ASP A 197 -36.91 40.00 18.54
CA ASP A 197 -35.86 38.97 18.44
C ASP A 197 -36.28 37.66 19.12
N PHE A 198 -37.07 37.73 20.19
CA PHE A 198 -37.70 36.54 20.78
C PHE A 198 -38.72 35.92 19.81
N ILE A 199 -39.51 36.73 19.09
CA ILE A 199 -40.43 36.27 18.05
C ILE A 199 -39.65 35.63 16.89
N LYS A 200 -38.54 36.23 16.44
CA LYS A 200 -37.65 35.64 15.43
C LYS A 200 -37.13 34.28 15.87
N LEU A 201 -36.66 34.15 17.12
CA LEU A 201 -36.19 32.88 17.66
C LEU A 201 -37.30 31.81 17.70
N LEU A 202 -38.53 32.17 18.06
CA LEU A 202 -39.69 31.26 17.97
C LEU A 202 -40.00 30.89 16.52
N GLY A 203 -39.85 31.82 15.58
CA GLY A 203 -39.95 31.57 14.14
C GLY A 203 -38.92 30.55 13.66
N ILE A 204 -37.66 30.71 14.08
CA ILE A 204 -36.58 29.74 13.82
C ILE A 204 -36.94 28.36 14.39
N LEU A 205 -37.37 28.31 15.66
CA LEU A 205 -37.78 27.05 16.29
C LEU A 205 -38.95 26.38 15.54
N TYR A 206 -39.91 27.17 15.07
CA TYR A 206 -41.02 26.68 14.25
C TYR A 206 -40.50 26.15 12.90
N MET A 207 -39.57 26.84 12.25
CA MET A 207 -38.95 26.36 11.01
C MET A 207 -38.22 25.04 11.24
N VAL A 208 -37.38 24.94 12.28
CA VAL A 208 -36.67 23.70 12.64
C VAL A 208 -37.64 22.53 12.85
N LYS A 209 -38.73 22.74 13.59
CA LYS A 209 -39.76 21.70 13.83
C LYS A 209 -40.47 21.24 12.57
N ASN A 210 -40.50 22.09 11.54
CA ASN A 210 -41.21 21.85 10.29
C ASN A 210 -40.27 21.71 9.08
N VAL A 211 -38.96 21.50 9.29
CA VAL A 211 -38.09 20.99 8.22
C VAL A 211 -38.66 19.63 7.86
N SER A 212 -39.39 19.57 6.74
CA SER A 212 -40.17 18.39 6.37
C SER A 212 -39.24 17.18 6.22
N THR A 213 -39.69 16.00 6.66
CA THR A 213 -39.01 14.74 6.30
C THR A 213 -39.18 14.42 4.81
N GLU A 214 -40.05 15.13 4.09
CA GLU A 214 -40.22 15.02 2.64
C GLU A 214 -39.23 15.89 1.84
N THR A 215 -38.54 16.86 2.47
CA THR A 215 -37.50 17.65 1.80
C THR A 215 -36.17 16.90 1.83
N THR A 216 -35.58 16.68 0.66
CA THR A 216 -34.33 15.91 0.49
C THR A 216 -33.31 16.66 -0.35
N GLY A 217 -32.04 16.28 -0.24
CA GLY A 217 -30.95 16.82 -1.03
C GLY A 217 -30.74 18.32 -0.82
N ARG A 218 -30.56 19.06 -1.91
CA ARG A 218 -30.22 20.49 -1.88
C ARG A 218 -31.24 21.35 -1.16
N GLU A 219 -32.53 21.05 -1.29
CA GLU A 219 -33.58 21.85 -0.67
C GLU A 219 -33.51 21.76 0.86
N ARG A 220 -33.29 20.54 1.39
CA ARG A 220 -33.08 20.32 2.82
C ARG A 220 -31.84 21.05 3.32
N LYS A 221 -30.72 20.96 2.60
CA LYS A 221 -29.48 21.66 2.92
C LYS A 221 -29.69 23.17 3.00
N GLN A 222 -30.32 23.77 1.98
CA GLN A 222 -30.61 25.20 1.94
C GLN A 222 -31.50 25.66 3.10
N GLN A 223 -32.50 24.86 3.48
CA GLN A 223 -33.34 25.16 4.65
C GLN A 223 -32.54 25.13 5.95
N ALA A 224 -31.65 24.15 6.13
CA ALA A 224 -30.78 24.06 7.30
C ALA A 224 -29.78 25.23 7.36
N GLU A 225 -29.13 25.56 6.24
CA GLU A 225 -28.23 26.72 6.13
C GLU A 225 -28.95 28.03 6.46
N PHE A 226 -30.15 28.24 5.91
CA PHE A 226 -30.95 29.44 6.19
C PHE A 226 -31.32 29.56 7.68
N VAL A 227 -31.69 28.45 8.33
CA VAL A 227 -31.94 28.41 9.77
C VAL A 227 -30.67 28.79 10.56
N LYS A 228 -29.52 28.23 10.19
CA LYS A 228 -28.23 28.51 10.84
C LYS A 228 -27.83 29.98 10.68
N GLU A 229 -28.02 30.56 9.49
CA GLU A 229 -27.75 31.98 9.21
C GLU A 229 -28.60 32.90 10.09
N LEU A 230 -29.92 32.66 10.17
CA LEU A 230 -30.82 33.45 11.00
C LEU A 230 -30.46 33.34 12.49
N LEU A 231 -30.12 32.15 12.97
CA LEU A 231 -29.73 31.94 14.36
C LEU A 231 -28.38 32.59 14.66
N TRP A 232 -27.43 32.54 13.72
CA TRP A 232 -26.13 33.19 13.83
C TRP A 232 -26.24 34.72 13.83
N GLU A 233 -27.13 35.29 13.02
CA GLU A 233 -27.45 36.72 13.06
C GLU A 233 -27.98 37.12 14.43
N LEU A 234 -28.96 36.38 14.98
CA LEU A 234 -29.49 36.66 16.33
C LEU A 234 -28.41 36.55 17.42
N PHE A 235 -27.56 35.52 17.35
CA PHE A 235 -26.45 35.33 18.28
C PHE A 235 -25.46 36.51 18.28
N ASN A 236 -25.18 37.13 17.13
CA ASN A 236 -24.24 38.25 17.06
C ASN A 236 -24.87 39.62 17.31
N THR A 237 -26.20 39.74 17.18
CA THR A 237 -26.90 41.02 17.25
C THR A 237 -27.61 41.26 18.58
N ASN A 238 -27.90 40.21 19.35
CA ASN A 238 -28.65 40.31 20.60
C ASN A 238 -27.93 39.60 21.77
N GLU A 239 -27.46 40.39 22.74
CA GLU A 239 -26.67 39.88 23.87
C GLU A 239 -27.44 38.86 24.73
N HIS A 240 -28.76 39.02 24.92
CA HIS A 240 -29.55 38.05 25.69
C HIS A 240 -29.68 36.70 24.96
N VAL A 241 -29.78 36.71 23.62
CA VAL A 241 -29.80 35.46 22.83
C VAL A 241 -28.42 34.80 22.86
N LYS A 242 -27.35 35.59 22.79
CA LYS A 242 -25.98 35.11 22.93
C LYS A 242 -25.73 34.44 24.28
N GLU A 243 -26.03 35.14 25.38
CA GLU A 243 -25.94 34.63 26.75
C GLU A 243 -26.79 33.36 26.93
N PHE A 244 -27.98 33.32 26.33
CA PHE A 244 -28.84 32.13 26.34
C PHE A 244 -28.18 30.91 25.68
N ILE A 245 -27.62 31.08 24.48
CA ILE A 245 -26.92 29.99 23.77
C ILE A 245 -25.67 29.57 24.55
N GLU A 246 -24.85 30.51 25.03
CA GLU A 246 -23.64 30.23 25.79
C GLU A 246 -23.93 29.47 27.10
N GLN A 247 -24.98 29.86 27.84
CA GLN A 247 -25.40 29.15 29.05
C GLN A 247 -25.93 27.74 28.75
N ASN A 248 -26.69 27.57 27.66
CA ASN A 248 -27.13 26.24 27.26
C ASN A 248 -25.94 25.35 26.85
N LEU A 249 -24.92 25.90 26.19
CA LEU A 249 -23.66 25.16 25.93
C LEU A 249 -22.98 24.74 27.23
N GLU A 250 -22.90 25.61 28.25
CA GLU A 250 -22.32 25.25 29.55
C GLU A 250 -23.11 24.13 30.25
N ILE A 251 -24.44 24.18 30.20
CA ILE A 251 -25.31 23.17 30.80
C ILE A 251 -25.14 21.82 30.08
N PHE A 252 -25.25 21.78 28.74
CA PHE A 252 -25.10 20.53 27.98
C PHE A 252 -23.69 19.94 28.09
N ASN A 253 -22.67 20.78 28.23
CA ASN A 253 -21.29 20.34 28.50
C ASN A 253 -21.03 20.01 29.98
N ASN A 254 -22.07 19.91 30.80
CA ASN A 254 -22.01 19.56 32.22
C ASN A 254 -21.04 20.45 33.04
N LYS A 255 -20.95 21.74 32.69
CA LYS A 255 -20.17 22.72 33.46
C LYS A 255 -20.95 23.31 34.63
N ASN A 256 -22.26 23.07 34.68
CA ASN A 256 -23.14 23.49 35.78
C ASN A 256 -23.44 22.29 36.72
N PRO A 257 -23.02 22.33 38.00
CA PRO A 257 -23.25 21.22 38.93
C PRO A 257 -24.71 21.04 39.39
N GLU A 258 -25.61 21.99 39.09
CA GLU A 258 -27.01 21.94 39.52
C GLU A 258 -27.94 21.21 38.52
N VAL A 259 -27.46 20.97 37.29
CA VAL A 259 -28.20 20.30 36.21
C VAL A 259 -27.38 19.11 35.72
N ASN A 260 -28.02 17.95 35.52
CA ASN A 260 -27.32 16.82 34.91
C ASN A 260 -27.14 17.07 33.40
N GLY A 261 -26.05 17.72 33.03
CA GLY A 261 -25.73 18.05 31.64
C GLY A 261 -25.50 16.81 30.77
N HIS A 262 -24.97 15.73 31.36
CA HIS A 262 -24.71 14.48 30.64
C HIS A 262 -26.01 13.87 30.10
N ASP A 263 -27.09 13.82 30.89
CA ASP A 263 -28.38 13.30 30.42
C ASP A 263 -28.95 14.13 29.26
N LEU A 264 -28.78 15.46 29.31
CA LEU A 264 -29.24 16.34 28.24
C LEU A 264 -28.45 16.12 26.95
N LEU A 265 -27.13 16.01 27.05
CA LEU A 265 -26.26 15.74 25.91
C LEU A 265 -26.45 14.32 25.36
N ASP A 266 -26.66 13.31 26.21
CA ASP A 266 -26.96 11.93 25.79
C ASP A 266 -28.25 11.86 24.97
N ASN A 267 -29.33 12.48 25.49
CA ASN A 267 -30.60 12.55 24.77
C ASN A 267 -30.45 13.26 23.41
N LEU A 268 -29.66 14.34 23.36
CA LEU A 268 -29.37 15.05 22.11
C LEU A 268 -28.59 14.16 21.13
N LEU A 269 -27.56 13.45 21.59
CA LEU A 269 -26.74 12.54 20.80
C LEU A 269 -27.56 11.36 20.25
N SER A 270 -28.55 10.88 21.00
CA SER A 270 -29.41 9.77 20.57
C SER A 270 -30.29 10.08 19.35
N ASP A 271 -30.56 11.37 19.06
CA ASP A 271 -31.42 11.84 17.96
C ASP A 271 -30.64 12.15 16.67
N GLN A 272 -29.32 11.97 16.67
CA GLN A 272 -28.47 12.26 15.53
C GLN A 272 -28.53 11.16 14.45
N PHE A 273 -28.15 11.52 13.21
CA PHE A 273 -27.96 10.56 12.11
C PHE A 273 -26.63 9.81 12.19
N PHE A 274 -25.92 9.95 13.30
CA PHE A 274 -24.69 9.22 13.58
C PHE A 274 -24.73 8.66 15.00
N ARG A 275 -23.97 7.59 15.23
CA ARG A 275 -23.80 6.97 16.54
C ARG A 275 -22.32 6.96 16.89
N LEU A 276 -21.91 7.78 17.87
CA LEU A 276 -20.56 7.71 18.42
C LEU A 276 -20.38 6.40 19.18
N SER A 277 -19.27 5.71 18.95
CA SER A 277 -18.94 4.49 19.68
C SER A 277 -17.46 4.34 19.93
N PHE A 278 -17.13 3.49 20.91
CA PHE A 278 -15.77 3.01 21.10
C PHE A 278 -15.25 2.39 19.81
N TRP A 279 -14.02 2.70 19.43
CA TRP A 279 -13.45 2.33 18.14
C TRP A 279 -13.46 0.82 17.86
N LYS A 280 -13.41 -0.02 18.92
CA LYS A 280 -13.48 -1.49 18.80
C LYS A 280 -14.81 -2.01 18.29
N VAL A 281 -15.90 -1.26 18.49
CA VAL A 281 -17.24 -1.62 17.97
C VAL A 281 -17.21 -1.70 16.43
N GLY A 282 -16.35 -0.93 15.78
CA GLY A 282 -16.20 -0.94 14.32
C GLY A 282 -15.68 -2.27 13.74
N ALA A 283 -15.20 -3.22 14.53
CA ALA A 283 -14.85 -4.55 14.02
C ALA A 283 -16.08 -5.45 13.82
N GLU A 284 -17.19 -5.17 14.52
CA GLU A 284 -18.37 -6.05 14.63
C GLU A 284 -19.65 -5.41 14.08
N GLU A 285 -19.91 -4.13 14.39
CA GLU A 285 -21.21 -3.47 14.10
C GLU A 285 -21.11 -2.41 12.98
N LEU A 286 -20.09 -2.46 12.15
CA LEU A 286 -19.88 -1.43 11.13
C LEU A 286 -20.90 -1.51 10.00
N ASN A 287 -21.47 -0.35 9.65
CA ASN A 287 -22.47 -0.24 8.59
C ASN A 287 -22.01 0.62 7.40
N TYR A 288 -20.71 0.83 7.23
CA TYR A 288 -20.13 1.36 6.01
C TYR A 288 -18.92 0.54 5.59
N ARG A 289 -18.63 0.45 4.30
CA ARG A 289 -17.43 -0.25 3.82
C ARG A 289 -16.19 0.60 4.07
N ARG A 290 -15.14 -0.02 4.62
CA ARG A 290 -13.83 0.61 4.87
C ARG A 290 -12.77 0.18 3.87
N PHE A 291 -11.72 0.98 3.77
CA PHE A 291 -10.45 0.50 3.23
C PHE A 291 -9.79 -0.44 4.25
N PHE A 292 -9.69 -1.73 3.92
CA PHE A 292 -9.23 -2.78 4.82
C PHE A 292 -9.95 -2.78 6.17
N THR A 293 -9.23 -2.45 7.24
CA THR A 293 -9.72 -2.42 8.63
C THR A 293 -9.58 -1.02 9.25
N VAL A 294 -9.41 0.02 8.42
CA VAL A 294 -9.15 1.39 8.86
C VAL A 294 -10.48 2.14 8.98
N ASN A 295 -10.90 2.45 10.21
CA ASN A 295 -12.18 3.11 10.47
C ASN A 295 -12.26 4.50 9.83
N GLU A 296 -11.11 5.17 9.75
CA GLU A 296 -10.92 6.53 9.27
C GLU A 296 -10.94 6.63 7.73
N LEU A 297 -11.19 5.54 7.00
CA LEU A 297 -11.27 5.54 5.54
C LEU A 297 -12.57 4.88 5.08
N ILE A 298 -13.53 5.71 4.66
CA ILE A 298 -14.86 5.31 4.19
C ILE A 298 -14.87 5.16 2.66
N CYS A 299 -15.42 4.05 2.17
CA CYS A 299 -15.36 3.73 0.75
C CYS A 299 -16.46 4.42 -0.07
N LEU A 300 -16.07 4.83 -1.27
CA LEU A 300 -16.94 5.41 -2.29
C LEU A 300 -17.73 4.34 -3.03
N ARG A 301 -18.91 4.73 -3.53
CA ARG A 301 -19.67 3.98 -4.54
C ARG A 301 -19.27 4.42 -5.94
N ILE A 302 -18.03 4.17 -6.33
CA ILE A 302 -17.47 4.67 -7.60
C ILE A 302 -18.16 4.08 -8.84
N GLU A 303 -18.89 2.98 -8.68
CA GLU A 303 -19.79 2.40 -9.67
C GLU A 303 -20.99 3.31 -10.00
N ASP A 304 -21.35 4.26 -9.13
CA ASP A 304 -22.28 5.34 -9.47
C ASP A 304 -21.57 6.39 -10.35
N LEU A 305 -22.15 6.68 -11.51
CA LEU A 305 -21.60 7.63 -12.46
C LEU A 305 -21.45 9.05 -11.89
N LYS A 306 -22.36 9.50 -11.01
CA LYS A 306 -22.28 10.82 -10.35
C LYS A 306 -21.06 10.88 -9.41
N VAL A 307 -20.83 9.82 -8.65
CA VAL A 307 -19.68 9.71 -7.74
C VAL A 307 -18.39 9.72 -8.55
N PHE A 308 -18.31 8.90 -9.62
CA PHE A 308 -17.17 8.91 -10.56
C PHE A 308 -16.93 10.29 -11.16
N GLN A 309 -17.96 10.96 -11.67
CA GLN A 309 -17.83 12.28 -12.29
C GLN A 309 -17.32 13.34 -11.30
N LYS A 310 -17.81 13.30 -10.06
CA LYS A 310 -17.43 14.23 -8.99
C LYS A 310 -16.00 13.99 -8.51
N SER A 311 -15.64 12.75 -8.18
CA SER A 311 -14.30 12.42 -7.68
C SER A 311 -13.21 12.55 -8.75
N HIS A 312 -13.55 12.43 -10.03
CA HIS A 312 -12.59 12.54 -11.14
C HIS A 312 -12.64 13.89 -11.87
N SER A 313 -13.23 14.93 -11.28
CA SER A 313 -13.40 16.22 -11.97
C SER A 313 -12.07 16.94 -12.19
N LEU A 314 -11.27 17.12 -11.14
CA LEU A 314 -9.99 17.84 -11.20
C LEU A 314 -8.96 17.08 -12.03
N ILE A 315 -8.75 15.79 -11.76
CA ILE A 315 -7.82 14.97 -12.55
C ILE A 315 -8.20 14.97 -14.03
N GLY A 316 -9.49 15.00 -14.37
CA GLY A 316 -9.94 15.11 -15.75
C GLY A 316 -9.62 16.45 -16.41
N GLN A 317 -9.63 17.54 -15.65
CA GLN A 317 -9.18 18.83 -16.14
C GLN A 317 -7.65 18.83 -16.38
N LEU A 318 -6.88 18.31 -15.42
CA LEU A 318 -5.42 18.23 -15.53
C LEU A 318 -4.95 17.39 -16.72
N VAL A 319 -5.58 16.23 -16.96
CA VAL A 319 -5.30 15.40 -18.14
C VAL A 319 -5.71 16.12 -19.43
N LYS A 320 -6.89 16.74 -19.47
CA LYS A 320 -7.37 17.46 -20.66
C LYS A 320 -6.48 18.65 -21.02
N ASN A 321 -5.91 19.33 -20.03
CA ASN A 321 -4.99 20.44 -20.21
C ASN A 321 -3.57 19.98 -20.57
N GLY A 322 -3.31 18.67 -20.63
CA GLY A 322 -1.98 18.12 -20.90
C GLY A 322 -0.99 18.31 -19.76
N GLN A 323 -1.45 18.59 -18.55
CA GLN A 323 -0.61 18.73 -17.35
C GLN A 323 -0.21 17.34 -16.80
N ILE A 324 -1.08 16.33 -16.97
CA ILE A 324 -0.85 14.93 -16.55
C ILE A 324 -0.95 14.00 -17.76
N GLN A 325 0.02 13.08 -17.92
CA GLN A 325 0.10 12.18 -19.07
C GLN A 325 -0.12 10.70 -18.71
N GLY A 326 -0.11 10.37 -17.42
CA GLY A 326 -0.39 9.04 -16.92
C GLY A 326 -1.15 9.02 -15.60
N LEU A 327 -1.85 7.92 -15.32
CA LEU A 327 -2.55 7.65 -14.07
C LEU A 327 -2.10 6.32 -13.46
N ARG A 328 -1.82 6.31 -12.15
CA ARG A 328 -1.72 5.09 -11.35
C ARG A 328 -2.96 4.99 -10.48
N ILE A 329 -3.68 3.89 -10.59
CA ILE A 329 -4.92 3.68 -9.84
C ILE A 329 -4.61 2.93 -8.54
N ASP A 330 -4.91 3.56 -7.40
CA ASP A 330 -4.81 2.95 -6.09
C ASP A 330 -5.90 1.89 -5.86
N HIS A 331 -5.51 0.76 -5.28
CA HIS A 331 -6.39 -0.28 -4.75
C HIS A 331 -7.58 -0.66 -5.66
N ILE A 332 -7.28 -1.05 -6.91
CA ILE A 332 -8.32 -1.39 -7.91
C ILE A 332 -9.22 -2.56 -7.46
N ASP A 333 -8.66 -3.51 -6.70
CA ASP A 333 -9.37 -4.70 -6.21
C ASP A 333 -10.43 -4.37 -5.14
N GLY A 334 -10.45 -3.13 -4.61
CA GLY A 334 -11.51 -2.66 -3.71
C GLY A 334 -12.77 -2.17 -4.41
N LEU A 335 -12.72 -1.94 -5.72
CA LEU A 335 -13.85 -1.40 -6.48
C LEU A 335 -14.94 -2.46 -6.69
N TYR A 336 -16.20 -2.02 -6.77
CA TYR A 336 -17.34 -2.92 -6.98
C TYR A 336 -17.29 -3.56 -8.37
N ASP A 337 -16.98 -2.78 -9.39
CA ASP A 337 -16.75 -3.23 -10.77
C ASP A 337 -15.50 -2.54 -11.36
N PRO A 338 -14.32 -3.16 -11.18
CA PRO A 338 -13.05 -2.64 -11.72
C PRO A 338 -13.08 -2.43 -13.23
N GLU A 339 -13.69 -3.35 -13.97
CA GLU A 339 -13.71 -3.30 -15.43
C GLU A 339 -14.55 -2.13 -15.93
N GLN A 340 -15.75 -1.95 -15.38
CA GLN A 340 -16.60 -0.81 -15.68
C GLN A 340 -15.89 0.51 -15.33
N TYR A 341 -15.21 0.57 -14.19
CA TYR A 341 -14.41 1.74 -13.80
C TYR A 341 -13.34 2.06 -14.85
N LEU A 342 -12.56 1.07 -15.30
CA LEU A 342 -11.52 1.25 -16.32
C LEU A 342 -12.11 1.67 -17.68
N ARG A 343 -13.26 1.12 -18.09
CA ARG A 343 -13.96 1.55 -19.31
C ARG A 343 -14.43 3.02 -19.21
N ARG A 344 -14.92 3.45 -18.05
CA ARG A 344 -15.28 4.86 -17.79
C ARG A 344 -14.05 5.77 -17.80
N LEU A 345 -12.95 5.32 -17.19
CA LEU A 345 -11.67 6.03 -17.17
C LEU A 345 -11.19 6.31 -18.60
N ARG A 346 -11.18 5.28 -19.45
CA ARG A 346 -10.83 5.38 -20.88
C ARG A 346 -11.77 6.30 -21.66
N THR A 347 -13.08 6.21 -21.40
CA THR A 347 -14.06 7.09 -22.03
C THR A 347 -13.82 8.56 -21.65
N LYS A 348 -13.43 8.83 -20.39
CA LYS A 348 -13.24 10.19 -19.88
C LYS A 348 -11.90 10.80 -20.30
N PHE A 349 -10.82 10.01 -20.31
CA PHE A 349 -9.45 10.50 -20.47
C PHE A 349 -8.79 10.12 -21.80
N GLY A 350 -9.41 9.22 -22.57
CA GLY A 350 -8.87 8.74 -23.83
C GLY A 350 -7.59 7.91 -23.63
N ASP A 351 -6.64 8.12 -24.53
CA ASP A 351 -5.41 7.35 -24.67
C ASP A 351 -4.28 7.86 -23.75
N VAL A 352 -4.58 7.90 -22.45
CA VAL A 352 -3.65 8.25 -21.34
C VAL A 352 -2.94 6.98 -20.84
N TYR A 353 -1.70 7.06 -20.38
CA TYR A 353 -1.02 5.90 -19.79
C TYR A 353 -1.69 5.53 -18.46
N VAL A 354 -2.08 4.28 -18.24
CA VAL A 354 -2.77 3.83 -17.01
C VAL A 354 -2.13 2.56 -16.50
N VAL A 355 -1.69 2.59 -15.26
CA VAL A 355 -1.27 1.40 -14.51
C VAL A 355 -2.10 1.28 -13.23
N ILE A 356 -2.19 0.07 -12.70
CA ILE A 356 -3.00 -0.22 -11.52
C ILE A 356 -2.13 -0.79 -10.40
N GLU A 357 -2.43 -0.39 -9.17
CA GLU A 357 -2.01 -1.18 -8.02
C GLU A 357 -2.89 -2.41 -7.92
N LYS A 358 -2.32 -3.56 -8.29
CA LYS A 358 -2.95 -4.87 -8.16
C LYS A 358 -1.87 -5.88 -7.79
N ILE A 359 -2.14 -6.64 -6.74
CA ILE A 359 -1.21 -7.68 -6.28
C ILE A 359 -1.57 -8.99 -6.97
N LEU A 360 -0.61 -9.56 -7.70
CA LEU A 360 -0.74 -10.86 -8.35
C LEU A 360 -0.06 -11.93 -7.50
N GLU A 361 -0.76 -13.02 -7.24
CA GLU A 361 -0.11 -14.25 -6.81
C GLU A 361 0.80 -14.80 -7.91
N LEU A 362 1.78 -15.64 -7.56
CA LEU A 362 2.85 -16.04 -8.50
C LEU A 362 2.30 -16.54 -9.85
N GLU A 363 1.29 -17.40 -9.83
CA GLU A 363 0.72 -18.00 -11.06
C GLU A 363 -0.55 -17.28 -11.53
N GLU A 364 -0.89 -16.15 -10.91
CA GLU A 364 -2.03 -15.33 -11.29
C GLU A 364 -1.69 -14.44 -12.49
N GLU A 365 -2.59 -14.41 -13.47
CA GLU A 365 -2.50 -13.52 -14.63
C GLU A 365 -3.53 -12.40 -14.48
N LEU A 366 -3.22 -11.19 -14.97
CA LEU A 366 -4.19 -10.09 -15.06
C LEU A 366 -5.28 -10.43 -16.10
N PRO A 367 -6.52 -9.92 -15.94
CA PRO A 367 -7.50 -9.95 -17.02
C PRO A 367 -6.97 -9.23 -18.26
N GLU A 368 -6.86 -9.93 -19.38
CA GLU A 368 -6.23 -9.41 -20.62
C GLU A 368 -7.03 -8.27 -21.27
N ASP A 369 -8.36 -8.28 -21.10
CA ASP A 369 -9.25 -7.27 -21.68
C ASP A 369 -9.28 -5.95 -20.90
N TRP A 370 -8.57 -5.87 -19.77
CA TRP A 370 -8.47 -4.62 -19.01
C TRP A 370 -7.71 -3.56 -19.81
N LEU A 371 -8.35 -2.41 -19.97
CA LEU A 371 -7.83 -1.30 -20.77
C LEU A 371 -6.75 -0.53 -20.00
N ILE A 372 -5.59 -1.14 -19.76
CA ILE A 372 -4.46 -0.61 -18.98
C ILE A 372 -3.13 -0.98 -19.64
N GLN A 373 -2.04 -0.45 -19.12
CA GLN A 373 -0.67 -0.78 -19.53
C GLN A 373 0.00 -1.80 -18.60
N GLY A 374 -0.64 -2.12 -17.46
CA GLY A 374 -0.26 -3.19 -16.55
C GLY A 374 -0.29 -2.77 -15.07
N THR A 375 0.46 -3.49 -14.23
CA THR A 375 0.54 -3.24 -12.79
C THR A 375 1.54 -2.12 -12.43
N SER A 376 1.52 -1.72 -11.16
CA SER A 376 2.56 -0.92 -10.50
C SER A 376 3.85 -1.71 -10.17
N GLY A 377 3.93 -3.00 -10.52
CA GLY A 377 5.21 -3.72 -10.58
C GLY A 377 5.60 -4.65 -9.42
N TYR A 378 4.71 -4.95 -8.48
CA TYR A 378 5.00 -5.94 -7.41
C TYR A 378 5.26 -7.35 -7.96
N ASP A 379 4.61 -7.71 -9.06
CA ASP A 379 4.89 -8.92 -9.82
C ASP A 379 6.34 -8.96 -10.29
N PHE A 380 6.84 -7.89 -10.90
CA PHE A 380 8.25 -7.79 -11.30
C PHE A 380 9.19 -7.84 -10.09
N LEU A 381 8.88 -7.07 -9.04
CA LEU A 381 9.67 -6.99 -7.80
C LEU A 381 9.93 -8.37 -7.21
N ASN A 382 8.88 -9.18 -7.05
CA ASN A 382 9.00 -10.49 -6.44
C ASN A 382 9.76 -11.48 -7.33
N ARG A 383 9.62 -11.38 -8.66
CA ARG A 383 10.37 -12.21 -9.61
C ARG A 383 11.85 -11.89 -9.61
N ILE A 384 12.22 -10.62 -9.67
CA ILE A 384 13.62 -10.21 -9.68
C ILE A 384 14.30 -10.45 -8.33
N ASN A 385 13.60 -10.23 -7.21
CA ASN A 385 14.12 -10.54 -5.87
C ASN A 385 14.40 -12.04 -5.71
N SER A 386 13.44 -12.88 -6.11
CA SER A 386 13.55 -14.34 -6.00
C SER A 386 14.64 -14.94 -6.89
N LEU A 387 15.04 -14.24 -7.96
CA LEU A 387 16.17 -14.64 -8.79
C LEU A 387 17.49 -14.66 -8.01
N PHE A 388 17.64 -13.88 -6.94
CA PHE A 388 18.87 -13.89 -6.14
C PHE A 388 18.86 -14.90 -5.00
N CYS A 389 17.84 -15.77 -4.92
CA CYS A 389 17.77 -16.86 -3.94
C CYS A 389 18.20 -18.20 -4.55
N GLN A 390 19.16 -18.88 -3.92
CA GLN A 390 19.68 -20.17 -4.39
C GLN A 390 18.71 -21.31 -4.06
N THR A 391 17.83 -21.63 -5.02
CA THR A 391 16.70 -22.57 -4.85
C THR A 391 17.12 -23.96 -4.33
N SER A 392 18.33 -24.43 -4.66
CA SER A 392 18.85 -25.72 -4.21
C SER A 392 19.07 -25.82 -2.70
N ASN A 393 19.11 -24.69 -1.98
CA ASN A 393 19.28 -24.63 -0.53
C ASN A 393 17.96 -24.52 0.25
N ALA A 394 16.81 -24.64 -0.42
CA ALA A 394 15.48 -24.51 0.22
C ALA A 394 15.29 -25.46 1.41
N GLU A 395 15.56 -26.75 1.23
CA GLU A 395 15.43 -27.77 2.29
C GLU A 395 16.40 -27.49 3.46
N GLY A 396 17.59 -26.97 3.14
CA GLY A 396 18.57 -26.54 4.15
C GLY A 396 18.01 -25.43 5.03
N PHE A 397 17.38 -24.42 4.41
CA PHE A 397 16.72 -23.33 5.12
C PHE A 397 15.52 -23.77 5.94
N ASP A 398 14.71 -24.70 5.42
CA ASP A 398 13.61 -25.31 6.20
C ASP A 398 14.14 -25.99 7.46
N ALA A 399 15.22 -26.75 7.33
CA ALA A 399 15.82 -27.47 8.44
C ALA A 399 16.46 -26.51 9.47
N ILE A 400 17.11 -25.44 9.03
CA ILE A 400 17.69 -24.40 9.92
C ILE A 400 16.58 -23.67 10.68
N TYR A 401 15.57 -23.20 9.96
CA TYR A 401 14.45 -22.49 10.56
C TYR A 401 13.72 -23.37 11.59
N HIS A 402 13.52 -24.66 11.27
CA HIS A 402 12.94 -25.62 12.19
C HIS A 402 13.80 -25.86 13.43
N ARG A 403 15.11 -26.11 13.28
CA ARG A 403 16.01 -26.35 14.42
C ARG A 403 16.13 -25.14 15.34
N PHE A 404 16.15 -23.93 14.78
CA PHE A 404 16.28 -22.71 15.57
C PHE A 404 15.00 -22.38 16.35
N THR A 405 13.85 -22.43 15.68
CA THR A 405 12.57 -21.95 16.24
C THR A 405 11.72 -23.05 16.87
N GLY A 406 11.94 -24.31 16.49
CA GLY A 406 11.05 -25.44 16.80
C GLY A 406 9.79 -25.51 15.92
N LEU A 407 9.60 -24.56 15.00
CA LEU A 407 8.40 -24.48 14.14
C LEU A 407 8.61 -25.32 12.87
N ASN A 408 7.57 -26.01 12.40
CA ASN A 408 7.58 -26.67 11.08
C ASN A 408 6.32 -26.28 10.30
N PRO A 409 6.22 -25.02 9.84
CA PRO A 409 4.99 -24.50 9.27
C PRO A 409 4.71 -25.04 7.87
N ASN A 410 3.50 -25.53 7.66
CA ASN A 410 2.95 -25.64 6.32
C ASN A 410 2.46 -24.25 5.88
N TYR A 411 3.09 -23.67 4.88
CA TYR A 411 2.79 -22.30 4.42
C TYR A 411 1.30 -22.11 4.08
N LYS A 412 0.70 -23.00 3.29
CA LYS A 412 -0.72 -22.92 2.90
C LYS A 412 -1.64 -23.00 4.11
N GLU A 413 -1.35 -23.88 5.07
CA GLU A 413 -2.14 -23.98 6.30
C GLU A 413 -2.07 -22.71 7.14
N TRP A 414 -0.87 -22.16 7.30
CA TRP A 414 -0.67 -20.93 8.08
C TRP A 414 -1.32 -19.73 7.41
N MET A 415 -1.25 -19.63 6.08
CA MET A 415 -1.96 -18.61 5.31
C MET A 415 -3.47 -18.64 5.61
N ILE A 416 -4.09 -19.82 5.52
CA ILE A 416 -5.51 -20.01 5.83
C ILE A 416 -5.81 -19.63 7.29
N GLN A 417 -4.97 -20.05 8.24
CA GLN A 417 -5.13 -19.73 9.66
C GLN A 417 -5.02 -18.23 9.95
N LYS A 418 -4.09 -17.51 9.30
CA LYS A 418 -3.91 -16.07 9.49
C LYS A 418 -5.01 -15.26 8.80
N LYS A 419 -5.48 -15.68 7.63
CA LYS A 419 -6.73 -15.15 7.06
C LYS A 419 -7.89 -15.33 8.03
N ARG A 420 -8.09 -16.55 8.54
CA ARG A 420 -9.17 -16.82 9.51
C ARG A 420 -9.08 -15.95 10.76
N LEU A 421 -7.88 -15.78 11.33
CA LEU A 421 -7.66 -14.88 12.46
C LEU A 421 -8.21 -13.49 12.17
N ILE A 422 -7.82 -12.88 11.05
CA ILE A 422 -8.28 -11.54 10.66
C ILE A 422 -9.78 -11.48 10.43
N ALA A 423 -10.35 -12.48 9.74
CA ALA A 423 -11.79 -12.53 9.51
C ALA A 423 -12.59 -12.64 10.81
N GLU A 424 -12.07 -13.34 11.82
CA GLU A 424 -12.71 -13.56 13.11
C GLU A 424 -12.43 -12.46 14.15
N THR A 425 -11.49 -11.53 13.90
CA THR A 425 -11.14 -10.46 14.86
C THR A 425 -11.31 -9.05 14.33
N ASN A 426 -11.11 -8.81 13.03
CA ASN A 426 -11.06 -7.47 12.44
C ASN A 426 -12.13 -7.22 11.37
N LEU A 427 -12.60 -8.28 10.70
CA LEU A 427 -13.62 -8.22 9.64
C LEU A 427 -14.89 -9.00 10.03
N VAL A 428 -15.20 -9.05 11.33
CA VAL A 428 -16.34 -9.83 11.85
C VAL A 428 -17.66 -9.28 11.28
N GLY A 429 -17.84 -7.96 11.35
CA GLY A 429 -18.99 -7.27 10.79
C GLY A 429 -19.13 -7.47 9.28
N ASP A 430 -18.02 -7.49 8.54
CA ASP A 430 -18.03 -7.71 7.09
C ASP A 430 -18.52 -9.13 6.73
N VAL A 431 -18.03 -10.15 7.45
CA VAL A 431 -18.48 -11.55 7.30
C VAL A 431 -19.94 -11.72 7.74
N ASP A 432 -20.36 -11.03 8.80
CA ASP A 432 -21.74 -11.01 9.26
C ASP A 432 -22.68 -10.39 8.22
N ASN A 433 -22.30 -9.26 7.63
CA ASN A 433 -23.05 -8.59 6.57
C ASN A 433 -23.24 -9.51 5.35
N LEU A 434 -22.18 -10.18 4.89
CA LEU A 434 -22.29 -11.19 3.83
C LEU A 434 -23.20 -12.36 4.24
N GLY A 435 -23.10 -12.83 5.48
CA GLY A 435 -23.97 -13.87 6.04
C GLY A 435 -25.46 -13.49 6.00
N HIS A 436 -25.79 -12.25 6.38
CA HIS A 436 -27.14 -11.70 6.31
C HIS A 436 -27.62 -11.55 4.86
N MET A 437 -26.77 -11.04 3.96
CA MET A 437 -27.08 -10.93 2.53
C MET A 437 -27.44 -12.29 1.93
N ILE A 438 -26.57 -13.30 2.07
CA ILE A 438 -26.85 -14.62 1.51
C ILE A 438 -28.04 -15.29 2.19
N LYS A 439 -28.33 -15.01 3.47
CA LYS A 439 -29.53 -15.52 4.13
C LYS A 439 -30.81 -14.93 3.55
N ARG A 440 -30.83 -13.63 3.19
CA ARG A 440 -31.96 -13.01 2.48
C ARG A 440 -32.20 -13.69 1.12
N ILE A 441 -31.12 -13.94 0.37
CA ILE A 441 -31.17 -14.64 -0.92
C ILE A 441 -31.68 -16.07 -0.76
N ALA A 442 -31.10 -16.84 0.18
CA ALA A 442 -31.49 -18.22 0.47
C ALA A 442 -32.95 -18.34 0.90
N GLY A 443 -33.50 -17.35 1.62
CA GLY A 443 -34.90 -17.32 2.04
C GLY A 443 -35.90 -17.22 0.88
N LYS A 444 -35.52 -16.58 -0.22
CA LYS A 444 -36.30 -16.51 -1.45
C LYS A 444 -36.10 -17.73 -2.35
N TYR A 445 -34.95 -18.40 -2.25
CA TYR A 445 -34.63 -19.61 -3.02
C TYR A 445 -35.25 -20.88 -2.43
N ARG A 446 -36.04 -21.62 -3.23
CA ARG A 446 -36.83 -22.76 -2.76
C ARG A 446 -36.02 -23.86 -2.06
N TYR A 447 -34.80 -24.12 -2.50
CA TYR A 447 -33.92 -25.15 -1.93
C TYR A 447 -32.98 -24.61 -0.85
N GLY A 448 -33.00 -23.29 -0.59
CA GLY A 448 -32.17 -22.63 0.42
C GLY A 448 -32.92 -22.17 1.67
N ARG A 449 -34.26 -22.33 1.72
CA ARG A 449 -35.10 -21.84 2.83
C ARG A 449 -34.67 -22.37 4.20
N ASP A 450 -34.20 -23.62 4.24
CA ASP A 450 -33.80 -24.32 5.46
C ASP A 450 -32.35 -24.03 5.87
N PHE A 451 -31.57 -23.28 5.07
CA PHE A 451 -30.22 -22.88 5.45
C PHE A 451 -30.25 -21.93 6.64
N THR A 452 -29.49 -22.25 7.68
CA THR A 452 -29.39 -21.39 8.87
C THR A 452 -28.41 -20.25 8.62
N LEU A 453 -28.63 -19.09 9.27
CA LEU A 453 -27.68 -17.97 9.21
C LEU A 453 -26.29 -18.40 9.68
N SER A 454 -26.22 -19.18 10.77
CA SER A 454 -24.96 -19.71 11.30
C SER A 454 -24.22 -20.62 10.30
N GLY A 455 -24.94 -21.52 9.63
CA GLY A 455 -24.37 -22.39 8.60
C GLY A 455 -23.86 -21.62 7.39
N LEU A 456 -24.62 -20.63 6.91
CA LEU A 456 -24.22 -19.77 5.80
C LEU A 456 -23.01 -18.91 6.16
N ARG A 457 -23.01 -18.25 7.32
CA ARG A 457 -21.88 -17.43 7.78
C ARG A 457 -20.59 -18.24 7.89
N LYS A 458 -20.67 -19.44 8.48
CA LYS A 458 -19.53 -20.36 8.56
C LYS A 458 -19.03 -20.79 7.18
N SER A 459 -19.95 -21.03 6.24
CA SER A 459 -19.60 -21.44 4.87
C SER A 459 -18.96 -20.30 4.08
N VAL A 460 -19.50 -19.08 4.16
CA VAL A 460 -18.92 -17.88 3.54
C VAL A 460 -17.51 -17.62 4.06
N LEU A 461 -17.33 -17.64 5.39
CA LEU A 461 -16.01 -17.49 6.01
C LEU A 461 -15.03 -18.57 5.53
N GLU A 462 -15.46 -19.83 5.48
CA GLU A 462 -14.59 -20.90 4.99
C GLU A 462 -14.16 -20.66 3.55
N VAL A 463 -15.09 -20.31 2.66
CA VAL A 463 -14.78 -20.04 1.26
C VAL A 463 -13.79 -18.86 1.17
N LEU A 464 -14.05 -17.74 1.85
CA LEU A 464 -13.17 -16.56 1.88
C LEU A 464 -11.71 -16.90 2.25
N VAL A 465 -11.49 -17.70 3.29
CA VAL A 465 -10.12 -18.03 3.73
C VAL A 465 -9.42 -19.03 2.81
N GLN A 466 -10.16 -19.75 1.96
CA GLN A 466 -9.63 -20.71 0.98
C GLN A 466 -9.30 -20.06 -0.37
N PHE A 467 -9.73 -18.83 -0.64
CA PHE A 467 -9.44 -18.16 -1.91
C PHE A 467 -7.92 -18.07 -2.14
N PRO A 468 -7.44 -18.55 -3.30
CA PRO A 468 -6.01 -18.58 -3.60
C PRO A 468 -5.46 -17.24 -4.11
N VAL A 469 -6.33 -16.33 -4.57
CA VAL A 469 -5.99 -15.00 -5.11
C VAL A 469 -6.63 -13.88 -4.29
N TYR A 470 -6.26 -12.63 -4.55
CA TYR A 470 -6.85 -11.46 -3.87
C TYR A 470 -8.35 -11.36 -4.13
N CYS A 471 -8.78 -11.42 -5.39
CA CYS A 471 -10.20 -11.46 -5.75
C CYS A 471 -10.40 -12.04 -7.16
N THR A 472 -11.67 -12.34 -7.46
CA THR A 472 -12.15 -12.63 -8.82
C THR A 472 -12.85 -11.39 -9.39
N TYR A 473 -13.18 -11.42 -10.68
CA TYR A 473 -13.77 -10.28 -11.40
C TYR A 473 -15.08 -10.65 -12.11
N THR A 474 -15.96 -11.35 -11.38
CA THR A 474 -17.35 -11.59 -11.80
C THR A 474 -18.12 -10.27 -11.83
N ASN A 475 -18.81 -9.99 -12.94
CA ASN A 475 -19.62 -8.79 -13.15
C ASN A 475 -20.87 -9.10 -14.00
N GLU A 476 -21.53 -8.07 -14.54
CA GLU A 476 -22.72 -8.22 -15.39
C GLU A 476 -22.48 -9.04 -16.67
N ASP A 477 -21.23 -9.07 -17.18
CA ASP A 477 -20.86 -9.85 -18.37
C ASP A 477 -20.65 -11.34 -18.06
N GLY A 478 -20.57 -11.71 -16.77
CA GLY A 478 -20.54 -13.10 -16.30
C GLY A 478 -19.28 -13.46 -15.51
N VAL A 479 -18.90 -14.73 -15.58
CA VAL A 479 -17.73 -15.31 -14.88
C VAL A 479 -16.74 -15.83 -15.92
N SER A 480 -15.52 -15.30 -15.90
CA SER A 480 -14.43 -15.75 -16.78
C SER A 480 -13.99 -17.19 -16.46
N ASP A 481 -13.36 -17.88 -17.42
CA ASP A 481 -12.82 -19.23 -17.20
C ASP A 481 -11.74 -19.24 -16.10
N ARG A 482 -10.90 -18.19 -16.07
CA ARG A 482 -9.91 -17.94 -15.01
C ARG A 482 -10.57 -17.92 -13.63
N ASP A 483 -11.61 -17.09 -13.47
CA ASP A 483 -12.25 -16.91 -12.16
C ASP A 483 -13.07 -18.12 -11.74
N ARG A 484 -13.69 -18.82 -12.70
CA ARG A 484 -14.35 -20.11 -12.46
C ARG A 484 -13.40 -21.13 -11.85
N MET A 485 -12.14 -21.17 -12.31
CA MET A 485 -11.13 -22.06 -11.73
C MET A 485 -10.84 -21.72 -10.26
N TYR A 486 -10.60 -20.45 -9.93
CA TYR A 486 -10.31 -20.03 -8.55
C TYR A 486 -11.50 -20.25 -7.61
N ILE A 487 -12.72 -19.93 -8.05
CA ILE A 487 -13.95 -20.17 -7.28
C ILE A 487 -14.09 -21.66 -6.98
N THR A 488 -13.94 -22.51 -7.99
CA THR A 488 -14.08 -23.96 -7.84
C THR A 488 -13.01 -24.53 -6.91
N GLU A 489 -11.74 -24.10 -7.02
CA GLU A 489 -10.66 -24.53 -6.11
C GLU A 489 -10.97 -24.18 -4.65
N ALA A 490 -11.43 -22.95 -4.40
CA ALA A 490 -11.75 -22.48 -3.05
C ALA A 490 -12.94 -23.27 -2.46
N ILE A 491 -13.99 -23.49 -3.25
CA ILE A 491 -15.16 -24.27 -2.85
C ILE A 491 -14.78 -25.73 -2.56
N ASP A 492 -14.00 -26.37 -3.42
CA ASP A 492 -13.58 -27.76 -3.22
C ASP A 492 -12.69 -27.92 -1.98
N SER A 493 -11.85 -26.92 -1.71
CA SER A 493 -11.06 -26.87 -0.48
C SER A 493 -11.95 -26.69 0.76
N ALA A 494 -12.97 -25.83 0.68
CA ALA A 494 -13.95 -25.64 1.75
C ALA A 494 -14.78 -26.92 2.00
N ARG A 495 -15.22 -27.64 0.94
CA ARG A 495 -15.95 -28.91 1.04
C ARG A 495 -15.16 -29.96 1.83
N LYS A 496 -13.84 -30.01 1.66
CA LYS A 496 -12.96 -30.92 2.41
C LYS A 496 -12.85 -30.54 3.89
N ARG A 497 -12.98 -29.26 4.24
CA ARG A 497 -12.84 -28.74 5.62
C ARG A 497 -14.11 -28.82 6.44
N ILE A 498 -15.27 -28.54 5.84
CA ILE A 498 -16.57 -28.49 6.51
C ILE A 498 -17.62 -29.34 5.77
N PRO A 499 -17.39 -30.67 5.62
CA PRO A 499 -18.26 -31.55 4.83
C PRO A 499 -19.73 -31.59 5.32
N GLN A 500 -19.99 -31.21 6.57
CA GLN A 500 -21.33 -31.11 7.14
C GLN A 500 -22.17 -29.94 6.59
N LEU A 501 -21.57 -28.97 5.88
CA LEU A 501 -22.24 -27.80 5.27
C LEU A 501 -22.24 -27.87 3.74
N LEU A 502 -22.30 -29.08 3.18
CA LEU A 502 -22.19 -29.31 1.72
C LEU A 502 -23.28 -28.59 0.92
N ASN A 503 -24.52 -28.52 1.43
CA ASN A 503 -25.62 -27.88 0.71
C ASN A 503 -25.44 -26.36 0.65
N GLU A 504 -25.00 -25.75 1.75
CA GLU A 504 -24.66 -24.33 1.81
C GLU A 504 -23.49 -24.00 0.88
N LEU A 505 -22.44 -24.83 0.86
CA LEU A 505 -21.31 -24.64 -0.06
C LEU A 505 -21.70 -24.78 -1.52
N ASN A 506 -22.53 -25.77 -1.88
CA ASN A 506 -23.04 -25.91 -3.25
C ASN A 506 -23.90 -24.71 -3.66
N PHE A 507 -24.64 -24.12 -2.71
CA PHE A 507 -25.41 -22.92 -2.98
C PHE A 507 -24.53 -21.68 -3.17
N ILE A 508 -23.48 -21.52 -2.34
CA ILE A 508 -22.49 -20.45 -2.52
C ILE A 508 -21.79 -20.58 -3.88
N GLU A 509 -21.37 -21.79 -4.27
CA GLU A 509 -20.77 -22.05 -5.57
C GLU A 509 -21.69 -21.61 -6.72
N LYS A 510 -22.99 -21.96 -6.66
CA LYS A 510 -23.98 -21.50 -7.66
C LYS A 510 -24.06 -19.98 -7.74
N ILE A 511 -24.08 -19.29 -6.59
CA ILE A 511 -24.14 -17.82 -6.57
C ILE A 511 -22.86 -17.23 -7.16
N LEU A 512 -21.69 -17.68 -6.71
CA LEU A 512 -20.40 -17.14 -7.18
C LEU A 512 -20.15 -17.43 -8.66
N LEU A 513 -20.66 -18.55 -9.18
CA LEU A 513 -20.57 -18.91 -10.60
C LEU A 513 -21.71 -18.34 -11.47
N LEU A 514 -22.63 -17.58 -10.88
CA LEU A 514 -23.86 -17.08 -11.52
C LEU A 514 -24.64 -18.18 -12.26
N ASP A 515 -24.68 -19.38 -11.67
CA ASP A 515 -25.40 -20.55 -12.21
C ASP A 515 -26.89 -20.42 -11.93
N TYR A 516 -27.56 -19.57 -12.71
CA TYR A 516 -28.97 -19.26 -12.55
C TYR A 516 -29.87 -20.41 -12.98
N GLU A 517 -30.88 -20.70 -12.17
CA GLU A 517 -31.98 -21.55 -12.59
C GLU A 517 -32.99 -20.75 -13.44
N ASP A 518 -33.60 -21.41 -14.44
CA ASP A 518 -34.55 -20.77 -15.37
C ASP A 518 -35.72 -20.06 -14.68
N PHE A 519 -36.13 -20.54 -13.50
CA PHE A 519 -37.27 -19.99 -12.75
C PHE A 519 -36.93 -18.78 -11.88
N LEU A 520 -35.65 -18.38 -11.76
CA LEU A 520 -35.26 -17.22 -10.95
C LEU A 520 -35.63 -15.92 -11.66
N PRO A 521 -36.45 -15.05 -11.04
CA PRO A 521 -36.72 -13.70 -11.55
C PRO A 521 -35.45 -12.86 -11.67
N ASP A 522 -35.44 -11.89 -12.58
CA ASP A 522 -34.28 -11.01 -12.80
C ASP A 522 -33.85 -10.25 -11.55
N GLU A 523 -34.81 -9.85 -10.69
CA GLU A 523 -34.50 -9.20 -9.41
C GLU A 523 -33.71 -10.12 -8.46
N ASP A 524 -34.03 -11.40 -8.43
CA ASP A 524 -33.30 -12.38 -7.60
C ASP A 524 -31.93 -12.68 -8.22
N ARG A 525 -31.81 -12.72 -9.56
CA ARG A 525 -30.52 -12.85 -10.26
C ARG A 525 -29.60 -11.66 -9.95
N ALA A 526 -30.14 -10.44 -9.96
CA ALA A 526 -29.39 -9.24 -9.59
C ALA A 526 -28.88 -9.29 -8.13
N GLN A 527 -29.64 -9.88 -7.20
CA GLN A 527 -29.18 -10.08 -5.82
C GLN A 527 -28.02 -11.11 -5.72
N TRP A 528 -28.03 -12.15 -6.56
CA TRP A 528 -26.92 -13.12 -6.63
C TRP A 528 -25.65 -12.45 -7.16
N LEU A 529 -25.76 -11.71 -8.27
CA LEU A 529 -24.66 -10.93 -8.81
C LEU A 529 -24.11 -9.93 -7.78
N HIS A 530 -25.01 -9.19 -7.12
CA HIS A 530 -24.61 -8.27 -6.07
C HIS A 530 -23.86 -8.96 -4.93
N PHE A 531 -24.32 -10.13 -4.47
CA PHE A 531 -23.57 -10.91 -3.48
C PHE A 531 -22.18 -11.31 -3.97
N ALA A 532 -22.06 -11.81 -5.21
CA ALA A 532 -20.75 -12.19 -5.77
C ALA A 532 -19.79 -11.00 -5.85
N MET A 533 -20.26 -9.84 -6.33
CA MET A 533 -19.46 -8.62 -6.42
C MET A 533 -19.07 -8.06 -5.04
N ARG A 534 -19.99 -8.13 -4.06
CA ARG A 534 -19.66 -7.78 -2.66
C ARG A 534 -18.63 -8.72 -2.06
N PHE A 535 -18.76 -10.03 -2.28
CA PHE A 535 -17.79 -11.02 -1.82
C PHE A 535 -16.37 -10.69 -2.32
N GLN A 536 -16.24 -10.29 -3.59
CA GLN A 536 -14.96 -9.91 -4.22
C GLN A 536 -14.29 -8.71 -3.53
N GLN A 537 -15.07 -7.72 -3.09
CA GLN A 537 -14.53 -6.54 -2.39
C GLN A 537 -13.97 -6.86 -0.99
N PHE A 538 -14.30 -8.03 -0.41
CA PHE A 538 -13.82 -8.44 0.91
C PHE A 538 -12.71 -9.48 0.87
N SER A 539 -12.61 -10.28 -0.20
CA SER A 539 -11.54 -11.28 -0.32
C SER A 539 -10.15 -10.64 -0.40
N GLY A 540 -10.04 -9.49 -1.08
CA GLY A 540 -8.79 -8.73 -1.23
C GLY A 540 -8.26 -8.20 0.10
N PRO A 541 -9.05 -7.41 0.86
CA PRO A 541 -8.71 -7.00 2.23
C PRO A 541 -8.30 -8.15 3.14
N LEU A 542 -9.02 -9.28 3.07
CA LEU A 542 -8.70 -10.45 3.88
C LEU A 542 -7.34 -11.05 3.51
N MET A 543 -7.01 -11.11 2.21
CA MET A 543 -5.70 -11.53 1.72
C MET A 543 -4.61 -10.58 2.24
N ALA A 544 -4.74 -9.27 2.01
CA ALA A 544 -3.74 -8.29 2.44
C ALA A 544 -3.49 -8.34 3.95
N LYS A 545 -4.54 -8.27 4.77
CA LYS A 545 -4.38 -8.24 6.23
C LYS A 545 -3.99 -9.60 6.82
N GLY A 546 -4.46 -10.69 6.22
CA GLY A 546 -4.15 -12.05 6.67
C GLY A 546 -2.75 -12.52 6.26
N VAL A 547 -2.25 -12.09 5.12
CA VAL A 547 -0.97 -12.54 4.55
C VAL A 547 0.11 -11.48 4.74
N GLU A 548 -0.05 -10.31 4.13
CA GLU A 548 1.00 -9.28 4.13
C GLU A 548 1.25 -8.68 5.52
N ASP A 549 0.17 -8.40 6.25
CA ASP A 549 0.23 -7.75 7.57
C ASP A 549 0.12 -8.74 8.72
N THR A 550 0.21 -10.05 8.45
CA THR A 550 0.22 -11.06 9.52
C THR A 550 1.16 -12.21 9.21
N LEU A 551 0.90 -13.01 8.16
CA LEU A 551 1.73 -14.18 7.84
C LEU A 551 3.21 -13.82 7.59
N PHE A 552 3.48 -12.70 6.90
CA PHE A 552 4.84 -12.23 6.60
C PHE A 552 5.65 -11.81 7.84
N TYR A 553 5.02 -11.63 8.99
CA TYR A 553 5.69 -11.37 10.26
C TYR A 553 5.84 -12.62 11.13
N VAL A 554 5.32 -13.76 10.66
CA VAL A 554 5.33 -15.04 11.39
C VAL A 554 6.15 -16.10 10.65
N TYR A 555 6.01 -16.22 9.33
CA TYR A 555 6.76 -17.17 8.51
C TYR A 555 8.16 -16.63 8.19
N ASN A 556 9.10 -16.75 9.13
CA ASN A 556 10.34 -15.98 9.09
C ASN A 556 11.53 -16.70 8.44
N ARG A 557 11.30 -17.79 7.68
CA ARG A 557 12.34 -18.64 7.06
C ARG A 557 13.45 -17.85 6.36
N LEU A 558 13.06 -16.93 5.47
CA LEU A 558 13.93 -15.96 4.83
C LEU A 558 13.11 -14.70 4.53
N ILE A 559 13.27 -13.65 5.33
CA ILE A 559 12.35 -12.50 5.33
C ILE A 559 12.48 -11.59 4.11
N SER A 560 13.49 -11.79 3.25
CA SER A 560 13.57 -11.09 1.96
C SER A 560 12.49 -11.54 0.98
N LEU A 561 11.88 -12.71 1.19
CA LEU A 561 10.75 -13.22 0.41
C LEU A 561 9.38 -12.80 0.98
N ASN A 562 9.39 -12.16 2.16
CA ASN A 562 8.18 -11.71 2.87
C ASN A 562 7.89 -10.26 2.47
N GLU A 563 7.43 -10.09 1.23
CA GLU A 563 7.26 -8.80 0.60
C GLU A 563 5.89 -8.69 -0.07
N VAL A 564 5.35 -7.49 -0.25
CA VAL A 564 4.03 -7.26 -0.89
C VAL A 564 3.98 -7.97 -2.25
N GLY A 565 3.00 -8.86 -2.46
CA GLY A 565 2.89 -9.75 -3.62
C GLY A 565 3.85 -10.95 -3.65
N GLY A 566 4.61 -11.16 -2.58
CA GLY A 566 5.53 -12.27 -2.42
C GLY A 566 4.84 -13.53 -1.92
N HIS A 567 5.41 -14.69 -2.26
CA HIS A 567 4.92 -15.99 -1.82
C HIS A 567 6.07 -16.76 -1.14
N PRO A 568 6.39 -16.47 0.14
CA PRO A 568 7.58 -17.01 0.81
C PRO A 568 7.55 -18.53 1.02
N GLY A 569 6.41 -19.20 0.75
CA GLY A 569 6.36 -20.65 0.60
C GLY A 569 7.23 -21.18 -0.55
N LYS A 570 7.48 -20.38 -1.60
CA LYS A 570 8.37 -20.71 -2.71
C LYS A 570 9.75 -20.08 -2.48
N PHE A 571 10.78 -20.91 -2.35
CA PHE A 571 12.14 -20.45 -2.05
C PHE A 571 12.90 -20.08 -3.32
N GLY A 572 12.80 -18.82 -3.74
CA GLY A 572 13.50 -18.31 -4.92
C GLY A 572 12.90 -18.76 -6.27
N LEU A 573 13.61 -18.43 -7.35
CA LEU A 573 13.25 -18.78 -8.72
C LEU A 573 14.47 -19.24 -9.53
N THR A 574 14.21 -20.12 -10.49
CA THR A 574 15.17 -20.51 -11.52
C THR A 574 15.32 -19.40 -12.57
N ASP A 575 16.44 -19.45 -13.31
CA ASP A 575 16.68 -18.62 -14.49
C ASP A 575 15.58 -18.78 -15.56
N SER A 576 15.19 -20.02 -15.87
CA SER A 576 14.14 -20.32 -16.84
C SER A 576 12.79 -19.70 -16.46
N GLU A 577 12.41 -19.74 -15.18
CA GLU A 577 11.15 -19.13 -14.72
C GLU A 577 11.16 -17.60 -14.89
N PHE A 578 12.28 -16.94 -14.63
CA PHE A 578 12.42 -15.50 -14.84
C PHE A 578 12.39 -15.13 -16.33
N HIS A 579 13.02 -15.93 -17.18
CA HIS A 579 12.95 -15.75 -18.63
C HIS A 579 11.52 -15.92 -19.15
N THR A 580 10.82 -16.98 -18.74
CA THR A 580 9.41 -17.21 -19.12
C THR A 580 8.52 -16.07 -18.66
N PHE A 581 8.72 -15.55 -17.43
CA PHE A 581 8.01 -14.37 -16.94
C PHE A 581 8.20 -13.16 -17.85
N ASN A 582 9.44 -12.82 -18.24
CA ASN A 582 9.69 -11.68 -19.10
C ASN A 582 9.16 -11.86 -20.53
N GLN A 583 9.18 -13.08 -21.07
CA GLN A 583 8.57 -13.37 -22.36
C GLN A 583 7.05 -13.16 -22.33
N ARG A 584 6.36 -13.65 -21.29
CA ARG A 584 4.93 -13.40 -21.10
C ARG A 584 4.62 -11.92 -20.90
N ARG A 585 5.42 -11.23 -20.10
CA ARG A 585 5.31 -9.79 -19.87
C ARG A 585 5.41 -9.00 -21.16
N LEU A 586 6.40 -9.29 -22.01
CA LEU A 586 6.53 -8.65 -23.32
C LEU A 586 5.29 -8.88 -24.21
N ALA A 587 4.73 -10.09 -24.18
CA ALA A 587 3.60 -10.45 -25.03
C ALA A 587 2.27 -9.80 -24.60
N HIS A 588 2.04 -9.59 -23.30
CA HIS A 588 0.72 -9.16 -22.79
C HIS A 588 0.77 -7.77 -22.13
N TRP A 589 1.86 -7.44 -21.44
CA TRP A 589 2.00 -6.23 -20.61
C TRP A 589 3.37 -5.54 -20.81
N PRO A 590 3.77 -5.19 -22.05
CA PRO A 590 5.12 -4.69 -22.36
C PRO A 590 5.45 -3.34 -21.71
N HIS A 591 4.43 -2.64 -21.21
CA HIS A 591 4.54 -1.32 -20.59
C HIS A 591 4.18 -1.32 -19.10
N ALA A 592 4.07 -2.48 -18.46
CA ALA A 592 3.88 -2.56 -17.02
C ALA A 592 5.10 -2.03 -16.26
N ILE A 593 4.92 -1.53 -15.03
CA ILE A 593 6.02 -0.99 -14.22
C ILE A 593 6.91 -2.12 -13.69
N ASN A 594 8.23 -1.94 -13.79
CA ASN A 594 9.25 -2.78 -13.17
C ASN A 594 9.71 -2.12 -11.86
N ALA A 595 8.95 -2.34 -10.78
CA ALA A 595 9.30 -1.82 -9.46
C ALA A 595 10.29 -2.73 -8.73
N SER A 596 11.09 -2.13 -7.85
CA SER A 596 11.96 -2.85 -6.93
C SER A 596 11.83 -2.34 -5.48
N SER A 597 11.43 -1.10 -5.27
CA SER A 597 11.03 -0.57 -3.95
C SER A 597 9.81 0.31 -4.14
N THR A 598 8.96 0.40 -3.12
CA THR A 598 7.80 1.30 -3.10
C THR A 598 7.58 1.85 -1.69
N HIS A 599 6.63 2.77 -1.54
CA HIS A 599 6.21 3.29 -0.23
C HIS A 599 5.50 2.24 0.65
N ASP A 600 5.08 1.09 0.11
CA ASP A 600 4.42 0.01 0.87
C ASP A 600 5.26 -1.26 1.00
N THR A 601 6.38 -1.36 0.28
CA THR A 601 7.31 -2.48 0.48
C THR A 601 7.74 -2.61 1.94
N LYS A 602 7.70 -3.83 2.47
CA LYS A 602 8.05 -4.17 3.85
C LYS A 602 9.56 -4.00 4.11
N ARG A 603 10.39 -4.13 3.08
CA ARG A 603 11.83 -3.80 3.07
C ARG A 603 12.22 -3.15 1.75
N SER A 604 13.21 -2.27 1.76
CA SER A 604 13.81 -1.73 0.53
C SER A 604 14.57 -2.79 -0.28
N GLU A 605 14.84 -2.48 -1.54
CA GLU A 605 15.49 -3.39 -2.49
C GLU A 605 16.91 -3.82 -2.09
N ASP A 606 17.72 -2.92 -1.53
CA ASP A 606 19.11 -3.25 -1.18
C ASP A 606 19.17 -4.04 0.13
N MET A 607 18.22 -3.82 1.04
CA MET A 607 18.04 -4.65 2.22
C MET A 607 17.74 -6.10 1.80
N ARG A 608 16.83 -6.31 0.84
CA ARG A 608 16.52 -7.66 0.35
C ARG A 608 17.69 -8.27 -0.44
N ALA A 609 18.38 -7.48 -1.27
CA ALA A 609 19.55 -7.95 -2.02
C ALA A 609 20.66 -8.51 -1.10
N ARG A 610 20.89 -7.88 0.06
CA ARG A 610 21.80 -8.39 1.10
C ARG A 610 21.31 -9.70 1.73
N LEU A 611 20.02 -9.76 2.08
CA LEU A 611 19.46 -10.93 2.73
C LEU A 611 19.43 -12.15 1.81
N ASN A 612 19.24 -11.95 0.51
CA ASN A 612 19.26 -13.04 -0.47
C ASN A 612 20.61 -13.79 -0.49
N VAL A 613 21.71 -13.15 -0.11
CA VAL A 613 23.04 -13.79 0.01
C VAL A 613 23.02 -14.92 1.05
N LEU A 614 22.20 -14.84 2.10
CA LEU A 614 22.07 -15.92 3.09
C LEU A 614 21.68 -17.26 2.42
N SER A 615 20.88 -17.19 1.34
CA SER A 615 20.46 -18.38 0.60
C SER A 615 21.64 -19.17 0.02
N GLU A 616 22.79 -18.54 -0.19
CA GLU A 616 23.99 -19.17 -0.75
C GLU A 616 24.83 -19.89 0.31
N ILE A 617 24.74 -19.45 1.57
CA ILE A 617 25.61 -19.88 2.68
C ILE A 617 24.82 -20.42 3.91
N PRO A 618 23.89 -21.39 3.72
CA PRO A 618 23.01 -21.86 4.80
C PRO A 618 23.76 -22.41 6.02
N GLN A 619 24.87 -23.13 5.84
CA GLN A 619 25.61 -23.71 6.96
C GLN A 619 26.31 -22.65 7.80
N GLU A 620 26.86 -21.62 7.16
CA GLU A 620 27.49 -20.49 7.86
C GLU A 620 26.42 -19.68 8.60
N TRP A 621 25.27 -19.43 7.95
CA TRP A 621 24.11 -18.80 8.57
C TRP A 621 23.67 -19.51 9.87
N GLU A 622 23.54 -20.83 9.84
CA GLU A 622 23.20 -21.63 11.01
C GLU A 622 24.22 -21.51 12.14
N GLN A 623 25.52 -21.53 11.83
CA GLN A 623 26.57 -21.37 12.83
C GLN A 623 26.49 -20.02 13.54
N TYR A 624 26.27 -18.94 12.78
CA TYR A 624 26.11 -17.60 13.33
C TYR A 624 24.85 -17.50 14.20
N LEU A 625 23.72 -18.06 13.78
CA LEU A 625 22.50 -18.11 14.58
C LEU A 625 22.71 -18.75 15.95
N HIS A 626 23.35 -19.94 15.99
CA HIS A 626 23.63 -20.62 17.25
C HIS A 626 24.55 -19.79 18.14
N ARG A 627 25.62 -19.25 17.57
CA ARG A 627 26.57 -18.40 18.30
C ARG A 627 25.91 -17.15 18.87
N TRP A 628 25.07 -16.46 18.08
CA TRP A 628 24.39 -15.26 18.55
C TRP A 628 23.35 -15.56 19.61
N ARG A 629 22.60 -16.65 19.47
CA ARG A 629 21.67 -17.10 20.51
C ARG A 629 22.39 -17.37 21.83
N GLU A 630 23.55 -18.04 21.80
CA GLU A 630 24.36 -18.29 23.00
C GLU A 630 24.84 -16.99 23.65
N ILE A 631 25.37 -16.04 22.86
CA ILE A 631 25.82 -14.73 23.36
C ILE A 631 24.67 -13.92 23.95
N ASN A 632 23.50 -13.96 23.30
CA ASN A 632 22.37 -13.10 23.65
C ASN A 632 21.40 -13.72 24.66
N ASP A 633 21.48 -15.01 24.97
CA ASP A 633 20.61 -15.71 25.92
C ASP A 633 20.52 -14.98 27.29
N PRO A 634 21.63 -14.49 27.90
CA PRO A 634 21.57 -13.76 29.16
C PRO A 634 20.82 -12.42 29.09
N TYR A 635 20.61 -11.86 27.91
CA TYR A 635 19.90 -10.60 27.73
C TYR A 635 18.40 -10.77 27.56
N LYS A 636 17.93 -12.00 27.28
CA LYS A 636 16.51 -12.31 27.17
C LYS A 636 15.80 -12.13 28.50
N ILE A 637 14.55 -11.72 28.43
CA ILE A 637 13.69 -11.61 29.61
C ILE A 637 12.87 -12.88 29.69
N VAL A 638 13.01 -13.60 30.80
CA VAL A 638 12.23 -14.81 31.10
C VAL A 638 11.21 -14.46 32.17
N THR A 639 9.93 -14.59 31.82
CA THR A 639 8.82 -14.48 32.77
C THR A 639 8.25 -15.86 33.05
N GLU A 640 7.32 -15.98 34.01
CA GLU A 640 6.69 -17.28 34.31
C GLU A 640 6.00 -17.93 33.10
N LYS A 641 5.64 -17.14 32.08
CA LYS A 641 4.83 -17.58 30.94
C LYS A 641 5.57 -17.66 29.61
N ARG A 642 6.69 -16.94 29.44
CA ARG A 642 7.35 -16.77 28.13
C ARG A 642 8.78 -16.26 28.22
N VAL A 643 9.49 -16.40 27.10
CA VAL A 643 10.83 -15.84 26.85
C VAL A 643 10.69 -14.71 25.84
N ILE A 644 11.38 -13.59 26.07
CA ILE A 644 11.28 -12.38 25.27
C ILE A 644 12.67 -11.94 24.77
N PRO A 645 12.88 -11.82 23.45
CA PRO A 645 11.99 -12.32 22.39
C PRO A 645 11.91 -13.85 22.39
N ASP A 646 10.83 -14.40 21.83
CA ASP A 646 10.79 -15.82 21.50
C ASP A 646 11.77 -16.17 20.36
N ALA A 647 11.93 -17.46 20.06
CA ALA A 647 12.90 -17.89 19.05
C ALA A 647 12.55 -17.44 17.62
N ASN A 648 11.27 -17.26 17.29
CA ASN A 648 10.86 -16.84 15.95
C ASN A 648 11.07 -15.33 15.75
N ASP A 649 10.76 -14.53 16.77
CA ASP A 649 11.01 -13.09 16.81
C ASP A 649 12.51 -12.78 16.86
N GLU A 650 13.31 -13.60 17.56
CA GLU A 650 14.77 -13.51 17.55
C GLU A 650 15.35 -13.81 16.15
N TYR A 651 14.87 -14.87 15.48
CA TYR A 651 15.29 -15.22 14.11
C TYR A 651 14.95 -14.11 13.11
N PHE A 652 13.77 -13.49 13.26
CA PHE A 652 13.35 -12.32 12.49
C PHE A 652 14.25 -11.11 12.75
N LEU A 653 14.57 -10.82 14.01
CA LEU A 653 15.42 -9.70 14.39
C LEU A 653 16.82 -9.85 13.78
N TYR A 654 17.43 -11.03 13.85
CA TYR A 654 18.77 -11.22 13.29
C TYR A 654 18.85 -10.95 11.79
N GLN A 655 17.87 -11.41 11.01
CA GLN A 655 17.80 -11.05 9.59
C GLN A 655 17.54 -9.55 9.41
N THR A 656 16.64 -8.96 10.20
CA THR A 656 16.37 -7.52 10.14
C THR A 656 17.65 -6.70 10.36
N LEU A 657 18.45 -7.07 11.37
CA LEU A 657 19.73 -6.43 11.64
C LEU A 657 20.70 -6.61 10.47
N LEU A 658 20.86 -7.84 9.95
CA LEU A 658 21.76 -8.10 8.82
C LEU A 658 21.43 -7.27 7.58
N GLY A 659 20.13 -7.13 7.27
CA GLY A 659 19.67 -6.36 6.12
C GLY A 659 19.84 -4.85 6.31
N ALA A 660 19.36 -4.32 7.44
CA ALA A 660 19.23 -2.88 7.66
C ALA A 660 20.46 -2.22 8.30
N TYR A 661 21.49 -2.98 8.69
CA TYR A 661 22.71 -2.43 9.31
C TYR A 661 23.35 -1.37 8.39
N PRO A 662 23.68 -0.18 8.91
CA PRO A 662 24.07 0.95 8.08
C PRO A 662 25.46 0.75 7.44
N CYS A 663 25.64 1.29 6.23
CA CYS A 663 26.97 1.39 5.61
C CYS A 663 27.84 2.45 6.28
N ASN A 664 27.23 3.48 6.86
CA ASN A 664 27.90 4.61 7.47
C ASN A 664 27.77 4.54 9.00
N GLU A 665 28.89 4.61 9.72
CA GLU A 665 28.90 4.55 11.19
C GLU A 665 28.11 5.71 11.83
N ASN A 666 28.03 6.87 11.16
CA ASN A 666 27.28 8.03 11.65
C ASN A 666 25.77 7.78 11.71
N GLU A 667 25.25 6.79 10.98
CA GLU A 667 23.83 6.43 10.99
C GLU A 667 23.47 5.42 12.09
N TYR A 668 24.45 4.91 12.84
CA TYR A 668 24.24 3.83 13.80
C TYR A 668 23.22 4.17 14.88
N GLU A 669 23.27 5.39 15.43
CA GLU A 669 22.33 5.81 16.47
C GLU A 669 20.88 5.84 15.94
N SER A 670 20.68 6.45 14.76
CA SER A 670 19.38 6.45 14.09
C SER A 670 18.91 5.03 13.75
N PHE A 671 19.81 4.17 13.27
CA PHE A 671 19.51 2.75 12.98
C PHE A 671 18.97 2.02 14.22
N VAL A 672 19.57 2.21 15.39
CA VAL A 672 19.11 1.56 16.63
C VAL A 672 17.68 1.98 16.97
N GLU A 673 17.34 3.27 16.85
CA GLU A 673 15.97 3.75 17.09
C GLU A 673 14.97 3.23 16.05
N ARG A 674 15.36 3.19 14.77
CA ARG A 674 14.55 2.61 13.68
C ARG A 674 14.21 1.15 13.94
N VAL A 675 15.20 0.35 14.37
CA VAL A 675 14.99 -1.08 14.70
C VAL A 675 14.05 -1.23 15.90
N LYS A 676 14.17 -0.40 16.94
CA LYS A 676 13.27 -0.46 18.10
C LYS A 676 11.82 -0.19 17.71
N ALA A 677 11.58 0.85 16.91
CA ALA A 677 10.25 1.15 16.41
C ALA A 677 9.72 -0.01 15.55
N TYR A 678 10.58 -0.58 14.70
CA TYR A 678 10.20 -1.65 13.79
C TYR A 678 9.88 -2.97 14.50
N VAL A 679 10.63 -3.39 15.53
CA VAL A 679 10.32 -4.64 16.23
C VAL A 679 8.95 -4.60 16.90
N VAL A 680 8.54 -3.45 17.46
CA VAL A 680 7.21 -3.26 18.03
C VAL A 680 6.14 -3.38 16.95
N LYS A 681 6.31 -2.71 15.81
CA LYS A 681 5.40 -2.86 14.66
C LYS A 681 5.33 -4.31 14.21
N ALA A 682 6.46 -4.99 14.03
CA ALA A 682 6.52 -6.36 13.55
C ALA A 682 5.77 -7.34 14.47
N VAL A 683 5.94 -7.27 15.79
CA VAL A 683 5.25 -8.19 16.71
C VAL A 683 3.76 -7.87 16.86
N ARG A 684 3.35 -6.60 16.67
CA ARG A 684 1.93 -6.21 16.58
C ARG A 684 1.28 -6.70 15.30
N GLU A 685 2.00 -6.69 14.18
CA GLU A 685 1.52 -7.28 12.93
C GLU A 685 1.46 -8.82 13.00
N ALA A 686 2.44 -9.46 13.64
CA ALA A 686 2.44 -10.91 13.82
C ALA A 686 1.23 -11.45 14.61
N LYS A 687 0.70 -10.63 15.54
CA LYS A 687 -0.49 -10.94 16.37
C LYS A 687 -0.33 -12.23 17.20
N VAL A 688 0.90 -12.55 17.58
CA VAL A 688 1.22 -13.75 18.39
C VAL A 688 1.23 -13.41 19.89
N HIS A 689 2.00 -12.40 20.28
CA HIS A 689 2.17 -12.01 21.69
C HIS A 689 1.51 -10.67 22.04
N THR A 690 1.40 -9.78 21.06
CA THR A 690 0.80 -8.45 21.17
C THR A 690 0.03 -8.14 19.89
N ALA A 691 -0.87 -7.16 19.92
CA ALA A 691 -1.60 -6.67 18.75
C ALA A 691 -1.96 -5.20 18.94
N TRP A 692 -2.22 -4.49 17.84
CA TRP A 692 -2.69 -3.09 17.88
C TRP A 692 -3.94 -2.90 18.76
N LEU A 693 -4.87 -3.86 18.75
CA LEU A 693 -6.11 -3.81 19.54
C LEU A 693 -5.92 -3.99 21.05
N ARG A 694 -4.85 -4.69 21.44
CA ARG A 694 -4.56 -5.04 22.82
C ARG A 694 -3.04 -5.17 22.98
N PRO A 695 -2.32 -4.04 23.10
CA PRO A 695 -0.88 -4.07 23.27
C PRO A 695 -0.49 -4.82 24.55
N ASP A 696 0.53 -5.67 24.43
CA ASP A 696 1.19 -6.31 25.57
C ASP A 696 2.51 -5.59 25.85
N SER A 697 2.45 -4.57 26.71
CA SER A 697 3.61 -3.74 27.04
C SER A 697 4.74 -4.53 27.68
N GLU A 698 4.47 -5.65 28.37
CA GLU A 698 5.53 -6.50 28.93
C GLU A 698 6.39 -7.11 27.82
N TYR A 699 5.73 -7.64 26.77
CA TYR A 699 6.42 -8.20 25.61
C TYR A 699 7.14 -7.12 24.78
N GLU A 700 6.45 -6.02 24.48
CA GLU A 700 6.99 -4.93 23.66
C GLU A 700 8.20 -4.27 24.32
N ASP A 701 8.08 -3.85 25.59
CA ASP A 701 9.20 -3.26 26.33
C ASP A 701 10.33 -4.26 26.54
N GLY A 702 9.99 -5.53 26.75
CA GLY A 702 10.96 -6.59 26.90
C GLY A 702 11.81 -6.77 25.63
N PHE A 703 11.18 -6.75 24.46
CA PHE A 703 11.87 -6.88 23.19
C PHE A 703 12.70 -5.64 22.86
N VAL A 704 12.17 -4.43 23.12
CA VAL A 704 12.94 -3.18 22.99
C VAL A 704 14.15 -3.15 23.93
N LYS A 705 14.02 -3.65 25.16
CA LYS A 705 15.16 -3.80 26.10
C LYS A 705 16.19 -4.79 25.59
N PHE A 706 15.76 -5.89 24.97
CA PHE A 706 16.67 -6.85 24.34
C PHE A 706 17.47 -6.19 23.20
N VAL A 707 16.80 -5.52 22.25
CA VAL A 707 17.45 -4.77 21.15
C VAL A 707 18.46 -3.75 21.70
N ASN A 708 18.07 -2.97 22.71
CA ASN A 708 18.95 -2.00 23.38
C ASN A 708 20.23 -2.64 23.92
N ARG A 709 20.14 -3.83 24.53
CA ARG A 709 21.27 -4.51 25.14
C ARG A 709 22.23 -5.05 24.08
N ILE A 710 21.71 -5.75 23.09
CA ILE A 710 22.56 -6.39 22.05
C ILE A 710 23.20 -5.36 21.12
N LEU A 711 22.58 -4.18 20.91
CA LEU A 711 23.12 -3.12 20.05
C LEU A 711 23.89 -2.03 20.81
N LYS A 712 24.11 -2.16 22.11
CA LYS A 712 24.85 -1.16 22.89
C LYS A 712 26.30 -1.08 22.43
N GLN A 713 26.74 0.08 21.92
CA GLN A 713 28.14 0.25 21.49
C GLN A 713 29.12 0.12 22.67
N GLY A 714 30.26 -0.52 22.39
CA GLY A 714 31.38 -0.62 23.32
C GLY A 714 32.29 -1.80 23.00
N LYS A 715 33.58 -1.69 23.35
CA LYS A 715 34.60 -2.74 23.13
C LYS A 715 34.32 -4.08 23.84
N GLN A 716 33.27 -4.15 24.65
CA GLN A 716 32.84 -5.34 25.40
C GLN A 716 31.56 -5.97 24.83
N ASN A 717 31.01 -5.45 23.72
CA ASN A 717 29.82 -6.04 23.12
C ASN A 717 30.21 -7.25 22.24
N GLU A 718 30.18 -8.44 22.86
CA GLU A 718 30.50 -9.71 22.21
C GLU A 718 29.58 -10.03 21.02
N PHE A 719 28.32 -9.58 21.06
CA PHE A 719 27.39 -9.79 19.95
C PHE A 719 27.80 -9.00 18.72
N LEU A 720 28.07 -7.70 18.85
CA LEU A 720 28.51 -6.88 17.71
C LEU A 720 29.83 -7.40 17.13
N GLU A 721 30.78 -7.81 17.97
CA GLU A 721 32.03 -8.45 17.53
C GLU A 721 31.77 -9.73 16.72
N ALA A 722 30.83 -10.57 17.18
CA ALA A 722 30.44 -11.80 16.48
C ALA A 722 29.52 -11.57 15.27
N PHE A 723 28.78 -10.46 15.21
CA PHE A 723 27.78 -10.14 14.18
C PHE A 723 28.40 -9.47 12.96
N LEU A 724 29.31 -8.50 13.19
CA LEU A 724 29.89 -7.67 12.14
C LEU A 724 30.60 -8.44 11.02
N PRO A 725 31.31 -9.57 11.25
CA PRO A 725 31.95 -10.32 10.17
C PRO A 725 30.95 -10.83 9.12
N LEU A 726 29.86 -11.47 9.55
CA LEU A 726 28.82 -11.93 8.63
C LEU A 726 28.11 -10.74 7.98
N GLN A 727 27.77 -9.70 8.75
CA GLN A 727 27.11 -8.51 8.21
C GLN A 727 27.95 -7.86 7.10
N LYS A 728 29.26 -7.68 7.30
CA LYS A 728 30.16 -7.12 6.28
C LYS A 728 30.24 -7.98 5.03
N LYS A 729 30.27 -9.31 5.21
CA LYS A 729 30.22 -10.28 4.11
C LYS A 729 28.93 -10.10 3.29
N LEU A 730 27.75 -10.10 3.93
CA LEU A 730 26.47 -9.91 3.23
C LEU A 730 26.36 -8.54 2.59
N ALA A 731 26.86 -7.48 3.23
CA ALA A 731 26.86 -6.14 2.66
C ALA A 731 27.69 -6.08 1.38
N ALA A 732 28.87 -6.73 1.35
CA ALA A 732 29.72 -6.77 0.16
C ALA A 732 29.06 -7.52 -1.02
N TYR A 733 28.53 -8.72 -0.79
CA TYR A 733 27.84 -9.45 -1.87
C TYR A 733 26.49 -8.82 -2.25
N GLY A 734 25.78 -8.24 -1.28
CA GLY A 734 24.52 -7.53 -1.48
C GLY A 734 24.64 -6.32 -2.42
N ILE A 735 25.80 -5.66 -2.43
CA ILE A 735 26.12 -4.61 -3.42
C ILE A 735 26.05 -5.18 -4.85
N PHE A 736 26.69 -6.33 -5.11
CA PHE A 736 26.67 -6.93 -6.45
C PHE A 736 25.29 -7.47 -6.85
N ASN A 737 24.54 -8.04 -5.90
CA ASN A 737 23.15 -8.43 -6.14
C ASN A 737 22.29 -7.20 -6.49
N SER A 738 22.49 -6.07 -5.80
CA SER A 738 21.76 -4.83 -6.08
C SER A 738 22.12 -4.22 -7.45
N LEU A 739 23.39 -4.21 -7.83
CA LEU A 739 23.82 -3.75 -9.16
C LEU A 739 23.22 -4.62 -10.26
N SER A 740 23.26 -5.94 -10.09
CA SER A 740 22.64 -6.91 -11.01
C SER A 740 21.13 -6.73 -11.10
N GLN A 741 20.45 -6.58 -9.97
CA GLN A 741 19.02 -6.29 -9.93
C GLN A 741 18.68 -4.98 -10.65
N THR A 742 19.49 -3.94 -10.45
CA THR A 742 19.30 -2.62 -11.08
C THR A 742 19.43 -2.69 -12.60
N LEU A 743 20.45 -3.40 -13.11
CA LEU A 743 20.62 -3.63 -14.54
C LEU A 743 19.42 -4.39 -15.12
N LEU A 744 19.04 -5.52 -14.50
CA LEU A 744 17.94 -6.36 -15.00
C LEU A 744 16.59 -5.61 -14.95
N LYS A 745 16.36 -4.76 -13.94
CA LYS A 745 15.17 -3.88 -13.85
C LYS A 745 15.03 -2.98 -15.09
N VAL A 746 16.13 -2.34 -15.50
CA VAL A 746 16.12 -1.37 -16.61
C VAL A 746 16.09 -2.01 -17.99
N VAL A 747 16.68 -3.21 -18.15
CA VAL A 747 16.79 -3.86 -19.47
C VAL A 747 15.61 -4.80 -19.78
N SER A 748 14.95 -5.33 -18.75
CA SER A 748 13.76 -6.18 -18.92
C SER A 748 12.60 -5.43 -19.60
N PRO A 749 11.66 -6.15 -20.27
CA PRO A 749 10.42 -5.57 -20.76
C PRO A 749 9.65 -4.84 -19.66
N GLY A 750 9.02 -3.71 -19.97
CA GLY A 750 8.36 -2.83 -19.00
C GLY A 750 9.07 -1.48 -18.80
N VAL A 751 8.50 -0.70 -17.89
CA VAL A 751 8.95 0.65 -17.51
C VAL A 751 9.69 0.58 -16.17
N PRO A 752 11.01 0.81 -16.10
CA PRO A 752 11.73 0.81 -14.82
C PRO A 752 11.27 1.95 -13.91
N ASP A 753 10.95 1.61 -12.67
CA ASP A 753 10.57 2.57 -11.63
C ASP A 753 11.66 2.69 -10.56
N PHE A 754 11.84 3.90 -10.06
CA PHE A 754 12.77 4.24 -8.98
C PHE A 754 12.01 4.94 -7.87
N TYR A 755 11.99 4.32 -6.69
CA TYR A 755 11.50 4.98 -5.50
C TYR A 755 12.50 6.00 -4.99
N GLN A 756 12.03 7.15 -4.53
CA GLN A 756 12.89 8.25 -4.10
C GLN A 756 14.02 7.81 -3.17
N GLY A 757 15.26 8.09 -3.57
CA GLY A 757 16.46 7.82 -2.78
C GLY A 757 17.17 6.49 -3.07
N THR A 758 16.56 5.60 -3.86
CA THR A 758 17.08 4.26 -4.20
C THR A 758 18.22 4.25 -5.22
N GLU A 759 18.66 5.43 -5.67
CA GLU A 759 19.81 5.58 -6.58
C GLU A 759 21.14 5.33 -5.86
N LEU A 760 21.12 5.50 -4.53
CA LEU A 760 22.16 5.05 -3.60
C LEU A 760 21.67 3.81 -2.85
N TRP A 761 22.40 3.39 -1.81
CA TRP A 761 21.97 2.26 -0.98
C TRP A 761 20.76 2.66 -0.12
N ASP A 762 19.61 2.06 -0.38
CA ASP A 762 18.43 2.19 0.46
C ASP A 762 18.27 0.95 1.35
N LEU A 763 18.36 1.15 2.66
CA LEU A 763 18.25 0.12 3.70
C LEU A 763 17.05 0.37 4.62
N SER A 764 15.97 0.91 4.04
CA SER A 764 14.75 1.21 4.76
C SER A 764 13.94 -0.05 5.12
N LEU A 765 13.33 0.01 6.30
CA LEU A 765 12.34 -0.93 6.79
C LEU A 765 10.94 -0.49 6.29
N VAL A 766 9.89 -1.19 6.71
CA VAL A 766 8.50 -0.84 6.38
C VAL A 766 8.14 0.59 6.83
N ASP A 767 7.15 1.19 6.16
CA ASP A 767 6.47 2.43 6.56
C ASP A 767 6.31 2.55 8.10
N PRO A 768 6.67 3.68 8.73
CA PRO A 768 7.12 4.95 8.14
C PRO A 768 8.62 5.05 7.82
N ASP A 769 9.41 3.99 7.99
CA ASP A 769 10.86 4.08 7.80
C ASP A 769 11.28 4.32 6.34
N ASN A 770 10.54 3.75 5.38
CA ASN A 770 10.71 3.99 3.94
C ASN A 770 10.14 5.34 3.46
N ARG A 771 9.61 6.20 4.35
CA ARG A 771 9.10 7.54 4.02
C ARG A 771 10.02 8.68 4.45
N ARG A 772 11.21 8.36 4.96
CA ARG A 772 12.21 9.35 5.41
C ARG A 772 12.59 10.34 4.28
N PRO A 773 12.98 11.58 4.63
CA PRO A 773 13.43 12.57 3.64
C PRO A 773 14.64 12.11 2.83
N VAL A 774 14.73 12.57 1.59
CA VAL A 774 15.83 12.29 0.66
C VAL A 774 16.70 13.54 0.51
N GLN A 775 18.02 13.37 0.56
CA GLN A 775 18.99 14.45 0.37
C GLN A 775 19.33 14.57 -1.12
N TYR A 776 18.65 15.46 -1.84
CA TYR A 776 18.78 15.61 -3.29
C TYR A 776 19.98 16.46 -3.71
N GLU A 777 20.36 17.45 -2.91
CA GLU A 777 21.52 18.32 -3.21
C GLU A 777 22.83 17.51 -3.25
N GLU A 778 23.00 16.59 -2.30
CA GLU A 778 24.15 15.68 -2.26
C GLU A 778 24.14 14.74 -3.48
N ARG A 779 22.98 14.16 -3.82
CA ARG A 779 22.83 13.27 -4.98
C ARG A 779 23.14 13.99 -6.29
N LEU A 780 22.70 15.24 -6.45
CA LEU A 780 23.02 16.06 -7.61
C LEU A 780 24.53 16.32 -7.69
N SER A 781 25.17 16.63 -6.57
CA SER A 781 26.63 16.82 -6.51
C SER A 781 27.38 15.56 -6.93
N PHE A 782 26.98 14.39 -6.43
CA PHE A 782 27.56 13.10 -6.84
C PHE A 782 27.33 12.82 -8.32
N LEU A 783 26.12 13.05 -8.83
CA LEU A 783 25.78 12.82 -10.23
C LEU A 783 26.62 13.69 -11.18
N GLN A 784 26.74 14.99 -10.88
CA GLN A 784 27.52 15.92 -11.69
C GLN A 784 29.01 15.57 -11.67
N GLU A 785 29.54 15.14 -10.53
CA GLU A 785 30.93 14.69 -10.43
C GLU A 785 31.18 13.41 -11.22
N ILE A 786 30.26 12.43 -11.12
CA ILE A 786 30.31 11.18 -11.88
C ILE A 786 30.32 11.48 -13.38
N LYS A 787 29.42 12.33 -13.87
CA LYS A 787 29.36 12.71 -15.28
C LYS A 787 30.63 13.41 -15.76
N ARG A 788 31.14 14.37 -14.99
CA ARG A 788 32.38 15.10 -15.30
C ARG A 788 33.59 14.16 -15.38
N ARG A 789 33.71 13.23 -14.44
CA ARG A 789 34.83 12.25 -14.41
C ARG A 789 34.69 11.16 -15.46
N SER A 790 33.47 10.76 -15.83
CA SER A 790 33.22 9.81 -16.92
C SER A 790 33.79 10.30 -18.26
N GLN A 791 33.80 11.61 -18.49
CA GLN A 791 34.35 12.22 -19.71
C GLN A 791 35.86 12.42 -19.70
N THR A 792 36.48 12.55 -18.51
CA THR A 792 37.88 12.99 -18.37
C THR A 792 38.82 11.88 -17.90
N GLY A 793 38.31 10.81 -17.29
CA GLY A 793 39.13 9.69 -16.81
C GLY A 793 38.30 8.55 -16.20
N MET A 794 37.65 7.74 -17.05
CA MET A 794 36.81 6.60 -16.65
C MET A 794 37.54 5.61 -15.72
N GLU A 795 38.76 5.19 -16.05
CA GLU A 795 39.53 4.25 -15.22
C GLU A 795 39.73 4.76 -13.77
N SER A 796 40.06 6.05 -13.63
CA SER A 796 40.21 6.67 -12.31
C SER A 796 38.89 6.74 -11.54
N LEU A 797 37.78 6.97 -12.25
CA LEU A 797 36.44 7.00 -11.67
C LEU A 797 36.05 5.60 -11.16
N LEU A 798 36.22 4.57 -11.98
CA LEU A 798 35.89 3.19 -11.61
C LEU A 798 36.71 2.73 -10.40
N SER A 799 38.01 3.06 -10.37
CA SER A 799 38.87 2.75 -9.21
C SER A 799 38.38 3.44 -7.92
N ASP A 800 37.96 4.71 -8.00
CA ASP A 800 37.39 5.43 -6.86
C ASP A 800 36.05 4.81 -6.41
N LEU A 801 35.15 4.51 -7.36
CA LEU A 801 33.86 3.88 -7.06
C LEU A 801 34.00 2.50 -6.41
N GLN A 802 34.98 1.70 -6.85
CA GLN A 802 35.31 0.41 -6.22
C GLN A 802 35.85 0.61 -4.79
N ALA A 803 36.80 1.53 -4.61
CA ALA A 803 37.38 1.83 -3.30
C ALA A 803 36.35 2.39 -2.29
N THR A 804 35.29 3.04 -2.79
CA THR A 804 34.24 3.69 -1.98
C THR A 804 32.86 3.05 -2.14
N ARG A 805 32.80 1.79 -2.62
CA ARG A 805 31.55 1.08 -2.98
C ARG A 805 30.44 1.11 -1.94
N HIS A 806 30.76 1.31 -0.66
CA HIS A 806 29.80 1.39 0.44
C HIS A 806 28.98 2.69 0.49
N ASP A 807 29.31 3.73 -0.28
CA ASP A 807 28.58 5.01 -0.30
C ASP A 807 27.43 5.08 -1.33
N GLY A 808 27.34 4.10 -2.24
CA GLY A 808 26.26 4.00 -3.22
C GLY A 808 26.52 4.72 -4.54
N ARG A 809 27.59 5.51 -4.67
CA ARG A 809 27.92 6.21 -5.92
C ARG A 809 28.12 5.24 -7.10
N MET A 810 28.54 4.02 -6.83
CA MET A 810 28.66 2.96 -7.85
C MET A 810 27.29 2.58 -8.46
N LYS A 811 26.22 2.55 -7.65
CA LYS A 811 24.85 2.31 -8.10
C LYS A 811 24.32 3.51 -8.89
N LEU A 812 24.56 4.73 -8.40
CA LEU A 812 24.21 5.97 -9.10
C LEU A 812 24.89 6.07 -10.48
N PHE A 813 26.18 5.71 -10.57
CA PHE A 813 26.90 5.61 -11.83
C PHE A 813 26.25 4.60 -12.77
N LEU A 814 25.96 3.38 -12.29
CA LEU A 814 25.28 2.36 -13.08
C LEU A 814 23.95 2.87 -13.64
N ILE A 815 23.08 3.43 -12.78
CA ILE A 815 21.76 3.96 -13.16
C ILE A 815 21.90 5.03 -14.25
N THR A 816 22.84 5.96 -14.06
CA THR A 816 23.11 7.02 -15.04
C THR A 816 23.44 6.44 -16.42
N ARG A 817 24.39 5.49 -16.47
CA ARG A 817 24.84 4.90 -17.75
C ARG A 817 23.74 4.07 -18.44
N ILE A 818 23.00 3.26 -17.69
CA ILE A 818 21.96 2.39 -18.28
C ILE A 818 20.71 3.18 -18.67
N LEU A 819 20.36 4.27 -17.98
CA LEU A 819 19.27 5.16 -18.42
C LEU A 819 19.67 6.01 -19.62
N GLU A 820 20.93 6.45 -19.70
CA GLU A 820 21.47 7.09 -20.91
C GLU A 820 21.39 6.13 -22.12
N ALA A 821 21.81 4.88 -21.95
CA ALA A 821 21.69 3.85 -22.98
C ALA A 821 20.21 3.58 -23.34
N ARG A 822 19.33 3.44 -22.34
CA ARG A 822 17.90 3.23 -22.56
C ARG A 822 17.26 4.36 -23.35
N ARG A 823 17.59 5.62 -23.03
CA ARG A 823 17.11 6.80 -23.76
C ARG A 823 17.65 6.83 -25.19
N GLN A 824 18.92 6.49 -25.41
CA GLN A 824 19.54 6.50 -26.73
C GLN A 824 18.99 5.39 -27.66
N TYR A 825 18.68 4.23 -27.11
CA TYR A 825 18.22 3.05 -27.86
C TYR A 825 16.80 2.62 -27.49
N LEU A 826 15.93 3.60 -27.16
CA LEU A 826 14.58 3.37 -26.62
C LEU A 826 13.76 2.30 -27.40
N PRO A 827 13.73 2.27 -28.74
CA PRO A 827 12.98 1.24 -29.48
C PRO A 827 13.40 -0.20 -29.12
N VAL A 828 14.68 -0.45 -28.83
CA VAL A 828 15.19 -1.77 -28.43
C VAL A 828 14.58 -2.20 -27.09
N PHE A 829 14.45 -1.27 -26.15
CA PHE A 829 13.96 -1.56 -24.81
C PHE A 829 12.43 -1.57 -24.72
N GLU A 830 11.77 -0.74 -25.52
CA GLU A 830 10.31 -0.61 -25.54
C GLU A 830 9.66 -1.71 -26.39
N GLN A 831 10.23 -2.02 -27.56
CA GLN A 831 9.60 -2.88 -28.57
C GLN A 831 10.42 -4.14 -28.89
N GLY A 832 11.66 -4.23 -28.44
CA GLY A 832 12.54 -5.33 -28.82
C GLY A 832 12.14 -6.68 -28.24
N ASP A 833 12.36 -7.73 -29.03
CA ASP A 833 12.17 -9.13 -28.64
C ASP A 833 13.00 -9.47 -27.41
N TYR A 834 12.52 -10.41 -26.59
CA TYR A 834 13.26 -10.91 -25.43
C TYR A 834 13.84 -12.30 -25.73
N LEU A 835 15.17 -12.41 -25.77
CA LEU A 835 15.88 -13.66 -26.03
C LEU A 835 16.78 -14.05 -24.86
N PRO A 836 16.47 -15.12 -24.10
CA PRO A 836 17.40 -15.72 -23.15
C PRO A 836 18.69 -16.15 -23.85
N LEU A 837 19.85 -15.84 -23.26
CA LEU A 837 21.13 -16.23 -23.84
C LEU A 837 21.76 -17.37 -23.05
N GLN A 838 22.34 -18.32 -23.77
CA GLN A 838 23.04 -19.44 -23.16
C GLN A 838 24.41 -18.99 -22.64
N VAL A 839 24.71 -19.37 -21.41
CA VAL A 839 26.04 -19.22 -20.80
C VAL A 839 26.66 -20.61 -20.68
N GLU A 840 27.94 -20.74 -21.02
CA GLU A 840 28.70 -21.98 -20.89
C GLU A 840 29.97 -21.77 -20.08
N GLY A 841 30.59 -22.86 -19.63
CA GLY A 841 31.82 -22.87 -18.83
C GLY A 841 31.57 -23.14 -17.36
N THR A 842 32.63 -23.09 -16.56
CA THR A 842 32.63 -23.53 -15.16
C THR A 842 31.63 -22.77 -14.27
N HIS A 843 31.43 -21.47 -14.51
CA HIS A 843 30.58 -20.59 -13.71
C HIS A 843 29.31 -20.15 -14.43
N ALA A 844 28.80 -20.96 -15.37
CA ALA A 844 27.61 -20.61 -16.16
C ALA A 844 26.37 -20.30 -15.28
N GLY A 845 26.18 -21.02 -14.18
CA GLY A 845 25.07 -20.79 -13.24
C GLY A 845 25.17 -19.49 -12.43
N ASN A 846 26.29 -18.78 -12.50
CA ASN A 846 26.54 -17.52 -11.81
C ASN A 846 26.25 -16.29 -12.68
N ILE A 847 25.77 -16.47 -13.92
CA ILE A 847 25.44 -15.36 -14.82
C ILE A 847 24.00 -15.47 -15.28
N MET A 848 23.28 -14.37 -15.18
CA MET A 848 22.01 -14.15 -15.86
C MET A 848 22.25 -13.29 -17.10
N ALA A 849 21.84 -13.77 -18.27
CA ALA A 849 22.01 -13.02 -19.52
C ALA A 849 20.82 -13.16 -20.46
N PHE A 850 20.45 -12.05 -21.09
CA PHE A 850 19.44 -12.02 -22.14
C PHE A 850 19.66 -10.83 -23.08
N ALA A 851 19.15 -10.95 -24.30
CA ALA A 851 19.15 -9.92 -25.31
C ALA A 851 17.77 -9.27 -25.47
N ARG A 852 17.77 -7.97 -25.76
CA ARG A 852 16.66 -7.22 -26.34
C ARG A 852 17.05 -6.85 -27.78
N SER A 853 16.24 -7.20 -28.78
CA SER A 853 16.58 -6.89 -30.17
C SER A 853 15.42 -6.28 -30.94
N TYR A 854 15.68 -5.20 -31.68
CA TYR A 854 14.71 -4.50 -32.50
C TYR A 854 15.41 -3.94 -33.74
N GLU A 855 14.88 -4.24 -34.94
CA GLU A 855 15.36 -3.72 -36.23
C GLU A 855 16.90 -3.74 -36.41
N GLY A 856 17.52 -4.89 -36.10
CA GLY A 856 18.98 -5.09 -36.27
C GLY A 856 19.85 -4.50 -35.15
N ARG A 857 19.28 -3.73 -34.22
CA ARG A 857 19.94 -3.32 -32.98
C ARG A 857 19.66 -4.33 -31.89
N CYS A 858 20.63 -4.51 -30.99
CA CYS A 858 20.60 -5.48 -29.91
C CYS A 858 21.25 -4.89 -28.66
N ALA A 859 20.61 -5.08 -27.51
CA ALA A 859 21.14 -4.79 -26.20
C ALA A 859 21.21 -6.08 -25.37
N ILE A 860 22.34 -6.41 -24.78
CA ILE A 860 22.53 -7.61 -23.96
C ILE A 860 22.84 -7.21 -22.52
N ALA A 861 22.01 -7.66 -21.58
CA ALA A 861 22.31 -7.58 -20.16
C ALA A 861 23.15 -8.79 -19.73
N VAL A 862 24.21 -8.55 -18.96
CA VAL A 862 25.02 -9.60 -18.31
C VAL A 862 25.13 -9.25 -16.83
N ALA A 863 24.52 -10.07 -15.98
CA ALA A 863 24.36 -9.81 -14.55
C ALA A 863 24.81 -11.02 -13.71
N PRO A 864 25.84 -10.87 -12.86
CA PRO A 864 26.24 -11.91 -11.93
C PRO A 864 25.23 -12.22 -10.83
N ARG A 865 25.26 -13.46 -10.34
CA ARG A 865 24.55 -13.94 -9.16
C ARG A 865 25.36 -15.04 -8.47
N PHE A 866 25.06 -15.27 -7.21
CA PHE A 866 25.64 -16.35 -6.41
C PHE A 866 27.17 -16.28 -6.23
N LEU A 867 27.66 -15.08 -5.89
CA LEU A 867 29.11 -14.79 -5.90
C LEU A 867 29.87 -15.36 -4.70
N THR A 868 29.20 -15.85 -3.66
CA THR A 868 29.86 -16.38 -2.46
C THR A 868 30.72 -17.61 -2.72
N SER A 869 30.41 -18.38 -3.78
CA SER A 869 31.21 -19.54 -4.18
C SER A 869 32.35 -19.21 -5.14
N LEU A 870 32.44 -17.96 -5.62
CA LEU A 870 33.33 -17.55 -6.69
C LEU A 870 34.47 -16.66 -6.22
N ILE A 871 34.18 -15.73 -5.32
CA ILE A 871 35.14 -14.75 -4.81
C ILE A 871 35.02 -14.61 -3.29
N GLU A 872 36.09 -14.15 -2.65
CA GLU A 872 36.03 -13.65 -1.28
C GLU A 872 35.34 -12.28 -1.23
N HIS A 873 34.74 -11.93 -0.09
CA HIS A 873 33.93 -10.72 0.07
C HIS A 873 34.70 -9.39 -0.06
N ASP A 874 36.02 -9.41 0.05
CA ASP A 874 36.92 -8.27 -0.17
C ASP A 874 37.43 -8.18 -1.62
N GLN A 875 37.07 -9.15 -2.47
CA GLN A 875 37.42 -9.17 -3.89
C GLN A 875 36.30 -8.57 -4.75
N GLU A 876 36.67 -8.25 -5.99
CA GLU A 876 35.75 -7.79 -7.03
C GLU A 876 35.51 -8.94 -8.04
N PRO A 877 34.29 -9.13 -8.55
CA PRO A 877 33.97 -10.19 -9.51
C PRO A 877 34.41 -9.80 -10.93
N LEU A 878 35.68 -9.41 -11.10
CA LEU A 878 36.19 -8.82 -12.34
C LEU A 878 37.27 -9.67 -13.00
N GLY A 879 37.26 -9.66 -14.34
CA GLY A 879 38.33 -10.19 -15.15
C GLY A 879 38.36 -11.71 -15.33
N GLU A 880 39.23 -12.16 -16.23
CA GLU A 880 39.36 -13.59 -16.61
C GLU A 880 39.83 -14.49 -15.46
N ALA A 881 40.56 -13.95 -14.48
CA ALA A 881 41.02 -14.73 -13.32
C ALA A 881 39.87 -15.24 -12.45
N VAL A 882 38.77 -14.48 -12.38
CA VAL A 882 37.56 -14.85 -11.64
C VAL A 882 36.66 -15.74 -12.49
N TRP A 883 36.40 -15.35 -13.73
CA TRP A 883 35.39 -15.99 -14.56
C TRP A 883 35.87 -17.20 -15.37
N GLY A 884 37.18 -17.42 -15.47
CA GLY A 884 37.77 -18.58 -16.11
C GLY A 884 37.32 -18.77 -17.56
N ASP A 885 36.83 -19.97 -17.88
CA ASP A 885 36.35 -20.34 -19.22
C ASP A 885 34.88 -19.95 -19.48
N THR A 886 34.25 -19.24 -18.54
CA THR A 886 32.84 -18.86 -18.64
C THR A 886 32.62 -17.87 -19.77
N ALA A 887 31.70 -18.18 -20.68
CA ALA A 887 31.45 -17.40 -21.87
C ALA A 887 29.97 -17.36 -22.24
N LEU A 888 29.54 -16.22 -22.78
CA LEU A 888 28.23 -16.01 -23.36
C LEU A 888 28.22 -16.52 -24.82
N VAL A 889 27.24 -17.35 -25.16
CA VAL A 889 27.05 -17.84 -26.54
C VAL A 889 26.15 -16.86 -27.29
N ILE A 890 26.68 -16.25 -28.35
CA ILE A 890 25.97 -15.25 -29.15
C ILE A 890 25.38 -15.91 -30.41
N PRO A 891 24.04 -15.93 -30.58
CA PRO A 891 23.41 -16.40 -31.80
C PRO A 891 23.89 -15.63 -33.03
N ASP A 892 24.02 -16.30 -34.18
CA ASP A 892 24.47 -15.68 -35.43
C ASP A 892 23.63 -14.46 -35.85
N THR A 893 22.34 -14.46 -35.49
CA THR A 893 21.40 -13.36 -35.77
C THR A 893 21.65 -12.09 -34.96
N LEU A 894 22.40 -12.18 -33.86
CA LEU A 894 22.69 -11.05 -32.98
C LEU A 894 24.14 -10.57 -33.09
N ARG A 895 24.95 -11.17 -33.96
CA ARG A 895 26.38 -10.87 -34.10
C ARG A 895 26.61 -9.43 -34.54
N GLY A 896 27.72 -8.86 -34.08
CA GLY A 896 28.08 -7.47 -34.34
C GLY A 896 29.23 -7.02 -33.45
N GLN A 897 29.86 -5.90 -33.80
CA GLN A 897 30.79 -5.26 -32.87
C GLN A 897 30.01 -4.72 -31.69
N TRP A 898 30.46 -5.02 -30.47
CA TRP A 898 29.76 -4.69 -29.25
C TRP A 898 30.45 -3.56 -28.52
N ARG A 899 29.66 -2.60 -28.05
CA ARG A 899 30.10 -1.61 -27.07
C ARG A 899 29.48 -1.94 -25.72
N GLU A 900 30.32 -2.12 -24.71
CA GLU A 900 29.91 -2.17 -23.30
C GLU A 900 29.62 -0.73 -22.86
N THR A 901 28.34 -0.42 -22.66
CA THR A 901 27.86 0.96 -22.52
C THR A 901 28.04 1.56 -21.12
N ILE A 902 28.43 0.77 -20.12
CA ILE A 902 28.68 1.30 -18.77
C ILE A 902 30.08 1.93 -18.73
N THR A 903 31.07 1.23 -19.26
CA THR A 903 32.50 1.60 -19.21
C THR A 903 33.07 2.06 -20.54
N ASP A 904 32.26 2.07 -21.60
CA ASP A 904 32.63 2.48 -22.97
C ASP A 904 33.73 1.63 -23.61
N CYS A 905 33.81 0.35 -23.24
CA CYS A 905 34.77 -0.59 -23.82
C CYS A 905 34.22 -1.29 -25.06
N GLU A 906 35.04 -1.38 -26.11
CA GLU A 906 34.73 -2.16 -27.30
C GLU A 906 35.04 -3.64 -27.07
N ILE A 907 34.11 -4.51 -27.44
CA ILE A 907 34.20 -5.96 -27.33
C ILE A 907 34.06 -6.54 -28.73
N ALA A 908 35.12 -7.22 -29.17
CA ALA A 908 35.19 -7.81 -30.49
C ALA A 908 34.09 -8.86 -30.71
N ASP A 909 33.49 -8.84 -31.90
CA ASP A 909 32.49 -9.83 -32.30
C ASP A 909 33.05 -11.26 -32.32
N GLN A 910 32.55 -12.13 -31.44
CA GLN A 910 32.90 -13.55 -31.37
C GLN A 910 31.66 -14.38 -31.07
N PRO A 911 31.57 -15.65 -31.55
CA PRO A 911 30.44 -16.53 -31.23
C PRO A 911 30.37 -16.86 -29.74
N ARG A 912 31.51 -16.77 -29.05
CA ARG A 912 31.66 -16.98 -27.62
C ARG A 912 32.35 -15.74 -27.04
N LEU A 913 31.63 -14.95 -26.27
CA LEU A 913 32.20 -13.78 -25.59
C LEU A 913 32.61 -14.17 -24.17
N PRO A 914 33.90 -14.16 -23.81
CA PRO A 914 34.33 -14.49 -22.46
C PRO A 914 33.75 -13.51 -21.43
N ILE A 915 33.11 -14.03 -20.39
CA ILE A 915 32.52 -13.20 -19.31
C ILE A 915 33.60 -12.38 -18.60
N GLY A 916 34.80 -12.95 -18.42
CA GLY A 916 35.93 -12.23 -17.84
C GLY A 916 36.34 -10.97 -18.60
N LYS A 917 36.15 -10.96 -19.94
CA LYS A 917 36.37 -9.75 -20.76
C LYS A 917 35.22 -8.77 -20.68
N ILE A 918 33.98 -9.28 -20.65
CA ILE A 918 32.78 -8.46 -20.52
C ILE A 918 32.78 -7.72 -19.16
N LEU A 919 33.12 -8.42 -18.08
CA LEU A 919 33.15 -7.90 -16.71
C LEU A 919 34.58 -7.54 -16.28
N GLN A 920 35.35 -6.92 -17.19
CA GLN A 920 36.73 -6.56 -16.91
C GLN A 920 36.84 -5.34 -15.98
N ASN A 921 35.93 -4.37 -16.14
CA ASN A 921 36.03 -3.05 -15.51
C ASN A 921 34.87 -2.74 -14.55
N PHE A 922 33.74 -3.44 -14.69
CA PHE A 922 32.55 -3.28 -13.86
C PHE A 922 31.85 -4.61 -13.64
N SER A 923 31.14 -4.76 -12.52
CA SER A 923 30.58 -6.04 -12.05
C SER A 923 29.33 -6.48 -12.81
N VAL A 924 28.76 -5.61 -13.64
CA VAL A 924 27.66 -5.91 -14.56
C VAL A 924 27.97 -5.25 -15.90
N ALA A 925 27.34 -5.71 -16.99
CA ALA A 925 27.56 -5.16 -18.32
C ALA A 925 26.27 -4.99 -19.12
N LEU A 926 26.22 -3.93 -19.92
CA LEU A 926 25.19 -3.72 -20.94
C LEU A 926 25.85 -3.55 -22.30
N LEU A 927 25.83 -4.60 -23.12
CA LEU A 927 26.41 -4.59 -24.46
C LEU A 927 25.40 -4.07 -25.47
N ILE A 928 25.78 -3.17 -26.37
CA ILE A 928 24.95 -2.74 -27.49
C ILE A 928 25.75 -2.91 -28.79
N ASN A 929 25.16 -3.51 -29.82
CA ASN A 929 25.83 -3.62 -31.11
C ASN A 929 25.76 -2.30 -31.91
N GLY A 930 26.82 -2.00 -32.68
CA GLY A 930 26.82 -0.87 -33.62
C GLY A 930 25.87 -1.10 -34.80
N GLU A 931 25.48 -0.02 -35.50
CA GLU A 931 24.77 -0.16 -36.78
C GLU A 931 25.59 -1.03 -37.73
N SER A 932 24.97 -2.06 -38.30
CA SER A 932 25.52 -2.73 -39.46
C SER A 932 25.43 -1.74 -40.63
N GLU A 933 26.57 -1.30 -41.15
CA GLU A 933 26.66 -0.41 -42.33
C GLU A 933 25.85 -0.93 -43.54
#